data_AF-A0A173XPW8-F1
#
_entry.id   AF-A0A173XPW8-F1
#
_cell.length_a   1.000
_cell.length_b   1.000
_cell.length_c   1.000
_cell.angle_alpha   90.00
_cell.angle_beta   90.00
_cell.angle_gamma   90.00
#
_symmetry.space_group_name_H-M   'P 1'
#
loop_
_entity.id
_entity.type
_entity.pdbx_description
1 polymer ?
#
loop_
_entity_poly.entity_id
_entity_poly.type
_entity_poly.pdbx_seq_one_letter_code
_entity_poly.pdbx_strand_id
1 'polypeptide(L)'
;MKNADYWRGRFAILENSAHKQADEYLQTLEDIYRETEHTVQRDIESWYQRFATNNNVTLAEARKMLTTGQLEEFKWTAEQYVKAAQQANLSPEWIKKLENASTRFHVSRLEAIQLQIQQQIELLYGNQVDGVDDLLKKLVSNGYTHGAFEIQKGIGLGWDFTALNQKKLETLLSKPWTTDGRTFRDRCWVNKADLVDTVNKELLQGMLRGDPPAKTITAIQKKFGTARYKARRLVHTETTYFNAVSKIQMYKDLGVDQIEIVETLDSRTCAVCQPLDGTVIPLAQYEPGVTVPPFHPNCRGTTCPHYDDMDGERAARTADGKVYYVPANMKYTDWKKAFVDGVKDGLTVATVGAIMKAKRELEPLKAEMFPEYLTDKKERKNTQALIDYVNACENADPDVVALYSKMGAMENIRANGIPMKVSHGKGYAVNYRYYTRNDQLAEVELIIPKLAGDDLTGQVVTTLHEEMHLMDMFNRSDPAKYSGWFSSSHAKLSSFFQKANTDIADDIDSLFEAFDKECKRITAEINAELRTATSALTDQYYARSISYSDYKKAFNKLKREASEQIDYQCRNAMGGGISSLEDIYDALSGGSARDAGLVRYGHGSKYYRDIGKRAEETLANYGALSVVRPDLIEMLRKDKPELVEALEEVIQDMLKKAGG
;
A
#
# COMPACT_ATOMS: atom_id res chain seq x y z
N MET A 1 -6.06 -8.25 1.31
CA MET A 1 -6.69 -6.92 1.25
C MET A 1 -6.69 -6.56 -0.24
N LYS A 2 -7.83 -6.23 -0.86
CA LYS A 2 -7.84 -5.81 -2.28
C LYS A 2 -6.68 -4.85 -2.58
N ASN A 3 -5.87 -5.17 -3.58
CA ASN A 3 -4.69 -4.38 -3.99
C ASN A 3 -5.03 -2.87 -4.09
N ALA A 4 -6.22 -2.57 -4.62
CA ALA A 4 -6.76 -1.22 -4.71
C ALA A 4 -7.00 -0.52 -3.35
N ASP A 5 -7.56 -1.19 -2.34
CA ASP A 5 -7.83 -0.56 -1.03
C ASP A 5 -6.53 -0.23 -0.28
N TYR A 6 -5.51 -1.07 -0.44
CA TYR A 6 -4.16 -0.77 0.05
C TYR A 6 -3.62 0.51 -0.62
N TRP A 7 -3.61 0.56 -1.95
CA TRP A 7 -3.08 1.73 -2.68
C TRP A 7 -3.88 3.00 -2.40
N ARG A 8 -5.21 2.95 -2.41
CA ARG A 8 -6.09 4.05 -2.02
C ARG A 8 -5.74 4.56 -0.63
N GLY A 9 -5.63 3.66 0.35
CA GLY A 9 -5.32 4.01 1.74
C GLY A 9 -3.95 4.69 1.89
N ARG A 10 -2.90 4.13 1.27
CA ARG A 10 -1.54 4.69 1.37
C ARG A 10 -1.43 6.04 0.68
N PHE A 11 -1.94 6.17 -0.54
CA PHE A 11 -1.85 7.41 -1.30
C PHE A 11 -2.76 8.51 -0.72
N ALA A 12 -3.91 8.15 -0.12
CA ALA A 12 -4.72 9.09 0.65
C ALA A 12 -4.00 9.61 1.90
N ILE A 13 -3.26 8.75 2.63
CA ILE A 13 -2.45 9.18 3.78
C ILE A 13 -1.35 10.15 3.33
N LEU A 14 -0.68 9.88 2.21
CA LEU A 14 0.35 10.78 1.67
C LEU A 14 -0.22 12.14 1.26
N GLU A 15 -1.36 12.16 0.58
CA GLU A 15 -2.01 13.41 0.19
C GLU A 15 -2.47 14.21 1.42
N ASN A 16 -3.08 13.54 2.41
CA ASN A 16 -3.47 14.17 3.66
C ASN A 16 -2.27 14.73 4.44
N SER A 17 -1.13 14.04 4.43
CA SER A 17 0.11 14.53 5.04
C SER A 17 0.64 15.79 4.34
N ALA A 18 0.54 15.86 3.02
CA ALA A 18 0.92 17.04 2.25
C ALA A 18 -0.02 18.23 2.54
N HIS A 19 -1.33 18.00 2.59
CA HIS A 19 -2.28 19.05 2.96
C HIS A 19 -2.11 19.52 4.41
N LYS A 20 -1.76 18.63 5.33
CA LYS A 20 -1.45 19.03 6.72
C LYS A 20 -0.23 19.96 6.79
N GLN A 21 0.83 19.66 6.04
CA GLN A 21 2.00 20.55 5.94
C GLN A 21 1.64 21.91 5.30
N ALA A 22 0.75 21.91 4.30
CA ALA A 22 0.22 23.15 3.73
C ALA A 22 -0.61 23.95 4.75
N ASP A 23 -1.47 23.29 5.53
CA ASP A 23 -2.26 23.90 6.60
C ASP A 23 -1.38 24.50 7.70
N GLU A 24 -0.29 23.83 8.08
CA GLU A 24 0.70 24.34 9.04
C GLU A 24 1.36 25.62 8.51
N TYR A 25 1.81 25.63 7.25
CA TYR A 25 2.34 26.84 6.62
C TYR A 25 1.28 27.96 6.51
N LEU A 26 0.02 27.60 6.23
CA LEU A 26 -1.07 28.57 6.12
C LEU A 26 -1.38 29.28 7.43
N GLN A 27 -1.12 28.67 8.59
CA GLN A 27 -1.21 29.35 9.88
C GLN A 27 -0.16 30.46 9.96
N THR A 28 1.09 30.15 9.63
CA THR A 28 2.17 31.16 9.58
C THR A 28 1.85 32.26 8.57
N LEU A 29 1.37 31.91 7.38
CA LEU A 29 1.00 32.91 6.37
C LEU A 29 -0.15 33.80 6.85
N GLU A 30 -1.16 33.22 7.51
CA GLU A 30 -2.26 33.99 8.10
C GLU A 30 -1.78 35.00 9.16
N ASP A 31 -0.80 34.62 9.97
CA ASP A 31 -0.19 35.52 10.95
C ASP A 31 0.53 36.69 10.27
N ILE A 32 1.33 36.43 9.21
CA ILE A 32 2.01 37.49 8.45
C ILE A 32 0.98 38.47 7.85
N TYR A 33 -0.13 37.97 7.30
CA TYR A 33 -1.22 38.82 6.79
C TYR A 33 -1.84 39.68 7.90
N ARG A 34 -2.13 39.10 9.06
CA ARG A 34 -2.74 39.82 10.21
C ARG A 34 -1.78 40.86 10.78
N GLU A 35 -0.51 40.53 10.93
CA GLU A 35 0.52 41.46 11.40
C GLU A 35 0.70 42.64 10.44
N THR A 36 0.71 42.37 9.13
CA THR A 36 0.78 43.40 8.09
C THR A 36 -0.46 44.29 8.14
N GLU A 37 -1.65 43.70 8.27
CA GLU A 37 -2.93 44.41 8.41
C GLU A 37 -2.91 45.35 9.64
N HIS A 38 -2.50 44.83 10.80
CA HIS A 38 -2.37 45.62 12.03
C HIS A 38 -1.33 46.74 11.92
N THR A 39 -0.23 46.49 11.21
CA THR A 39 0.81 47.50 10.98
C THR A 39 0.28 48.63 10.09
N VAL A 40 -0.41 48.29 8.99
CA VAL A 40 -1.07 49.26 8.12
C VAL A 40 -2.14 50.06 8.87
N GLN A 41 -2.96 49.40 9.71
CA GLN A 41 -3.92 50.08 10.57
C GLN A 41 -3.24 51.11 11.47
N ARG A 42 -2.21 50.70 12.22
CA ARG A 42 -1.47 51.58 13.13
C ARG A 42 -0.82 52.75 12.40
N ASP A 43 -0.34 52.52 11.18
CA ASP A 43 0.28 53.56 10.37
C ASP A 43 -0.74 54.60 9.90
N ILE A 44 -1.94 54.16 9.50
CA ILE A 44 -3.05 55.06 9.17
C ILE A 44 -3.50 55.87 10.40
N GLU A 45 -3.71 55.20 11.54
CA GLU A 45 -4.11 55.86 12.79
C GLU A 45 -3.08 56.88 13.27
N SER A 46 -1.80 56.48 13.30
CA SER A 46 -0.69 57.35 13.68
C SER A 46 -0.57 58.55 12.75
N TRP A 47 -0.79 58.35 11.45
CA TRP A 47 -0.78 59.42 10.47
C TRP A 47 -1.90 60.44 10.71
N TYR A 48 -3.15 60.00 10.93
CA TYR A 48 -4.26 60.90 11.28
C TYR A 48 -4.03 61.64 12.59
N GLN A 49 -3.46 60.99 13.61
CA GLN A 49 -3.14 61.60 14.91
C GLN A 49 -2.05 62.66 14.79
N ARG A 50 -0.92 62.33 14.13
CA ARG A 50 0.17 63.29 13.89
C ARG A 50 -0.33 64.49 13.10
N PHE A 51 -1.21 64.29 12.12
CA PHE A 51 -1.82 65.39 11.38
C PHE A 51 -2.59 66.32 12.32
N ALA A 52 -3.43 65.78 13.21
CA ALA A 52 -4.18 66.59 14.16
C ALA A 52 -3.24 67.38 15.10
N THR A 53 -2.23 66.71 15.66
CA THR A 53 -1.24 67.32 16.56
C THR A 53 -0.42 68.41 15.87
N ASN A 54 0.16 68.15 14.70
CA ASN A 54 1.05 69.10 14.01
C ASN A 54 0.32 70.37 13.54
N ASN A 55 -1.01 70.32 13.38
CA ASN A 55 -1.81 71.46 12.98
C ASN A 55 -2.58 72.10 14.15
N ASN A 56 -2.34 71.66 15.39
CA ASN A 56 -3.06 72.11 16.59
C ASN A 56 -4.59 72.07 16.44
N VAL A 57 -5.12 71.04 15.79
CA VAL A 57 -6.55 70.88 15.54
C VAL A 57 -7.08 69.58 16.12
N THR A 58 -8.40 69.53 16.37
CA THR A 58 -9.06 68.29 16.75
C THR A 58 -9.00 67.26 15.61
N LEU A 59 -9.13 65.97 15.93
CA LEU A 59 -9.23 64.91 14.91
C LEU A 59 -10.43 65.14 13.95
N ALA A 60 -11.46 65.87 14.37
CA ALA A 60 -12.61 66.22 13.54
C ALA A 60 -12.31 67.38 12.56
N GLU A 61 -11.55 68.37 13.00
CA GLU A 61 -11.07 69.48 12.16
C GLU A 61 -9.97 69.01 11.21
N ALA A 62 -9.08 68.14 11.69
CA ALA A 62 -8.07 67.46 10.88
C ALA A 62 -8.67 66.80 9.63
N ARG A 63 -9.82 66.11 9.80
CA ARG A 63 -10.56 65.47 8.70
C ARG A 63 -11.03 66.45 7.64
N LYS A 64 -11.42 67.68 8.01
CA LYS A 64 -11.82 68.72 7.05
C LYS A 64 -10.61 69.30 6.32
N MET A 65 -9.49 69.49 7.04
CA MET A 65 -8.24 70.08 6.53
C MET A 65 -7.44 69.16 5.61
N LEU A 66 -7.63 67.84 5.70
CA LEU A 66 -6.97 66.86 4.83
C LEU A 66 -7.34 66.99 3.33
N THR A 67 -8.30 67.84 2.99
CA THR A 67 -8.68 68.18 1.60
C THR A 67 -7.77 69.22 0.94
N THR A 68 -6.92 69.92 1.71
CA THR A 68 -6.25 71.16 1.26
C THR A 68 -4.72 71.11 1.11
N GLY A 69 -4.11 69.92 1.02
CA GLY A 69 -2.72 69.74 0.57
C GLY A 69 -1.64 70.51 1.34
N GLN A 70 -1.08 69.92 2.40
CA GLN A 70 0.08 70.48 3.13
C GLN A 70 1.10 69.38 3.51
N LEU A 71 2.39 69.77 3.60
CA LEU A 71 3.62 68.94 3.54
C LEU A 71 4.23 68.55 4.92
N GLU A 72 5.21 67.62 4.89
CA GLU A 72 6.05 66.97 5.97
C GLU A 72 5.43 65.78 6.74
N GLU A 73 6.12 64.69 7.13
CA GLU A 73 7.47 64.10 6.90
C GLU A 73 7.38 62.54 7.04
N PHE A 74 8.30 61.76 6.44
CA PHE A 74 8.34 60.29 6.53
C PHE A 74 8.68 59.79 7.95
N LYS A 75 8.02 58.70 8.41
CA LYS A 75 8.26 58.10 9.74
C LYS A 75 9.64 57.44 9.86
N TRP A 76 10.21 56.95 8.76
CA TRP A 76 11.59 56.47 8.59
C TRP A 76 12.23 57.22 7.42
N THR A 77 13.53 57.51 7.47
CA THR A 77 14.20 58.08 6.30
C THR A 77 14.06 57.11 5.13
N ALA A 78 13.93 57.61 3.90
CA ALA A 78 13.79 56.71 2.77
C ALA A 78 15.04 55.81 2.58
N GLU A 79 16.19 56.18 3.14
CA GLU A 79 17.37 55.32 3.30
C GLU A 79 17.12 54.11 4.24
N GLN A 80 16.39 54.29 5.34
CA GLN A 80 16.00 53.20 6.24
C GLN A 80 15.04 52.23 5.54
N TYR A 81 14.12 52.73 4.70
CA TYR A 81 13.25 51.89 3.88
C TYR A 81 14.03 51.15 2.79
N VAL A 82 14.98 51.82 2.11
CA VAL A 82 15.87 51.17 1.14
C VAL A 82 16.67 50.05 1.81
N LYS A 83 17.23 50.29 2.99
CA LYS A 83 17.98 49.26 3.74
C LYS A 83 17.10 48.07 4.11
N ALA A 84 15.89 48.31 4.60
CA ALA A 84 14.93 47.24 4.93
C ALA A 84 14.48 46.47 3.67
N ALA A 85 14.26 47.17 2.55
CA ALA A 85 13.89 46.56 1.27
C ALA A 85 15.01 45.70 0.68
N GLN A 86 16.27 46.16 0.78
CA GLN A 86 17.45 45.40 0.38
C GLN A 86 17.65 44.16 1.25
N GLN A 87 17.47 44.27 2.57
CA GLN A 87 17.58 43.13 3.49
C GLN A 87 16.51 42.06 3.25
N ALA A 88 15.31 42.47 2.79
CA ALA A 88 14.23 41.57 2.43
C ALA A 88 14.23 41.16 0.95
N ASN A 89 15.31 41.46 0.21
CA ASN A 89 15.50 41.08 -1.20
C ASN A 89 14.32 41.48 -2.12
N LEU A 90 13.70 42.64 -1.86
CA LEU A 90 12.56 43.13 -2.64
C LEU A 90 12.98 43.55 -4.07
N SER A 91 11.99 43.71 -4.96
CA SER A 91 12.25 43.99 -6.38
C SER A 91 13.14 45.23 -6.60
N PRO A 92 14.09 45.20 -7.56
CA PRO A 92 14.92 46.35 -7.90
C PRO A 92 14.11 47.61 -8.28
N GLU A 93 12.95 47.41 -8.90
CA GLU A 93 12.01 48.46 -9.26
C GLU A 93 11.46 49.18 -8.02
N TRP A 94 11.10 48.42 -6.98
CA TRP A 94 10.62 48.98 -5.72
C TRP A 94 11.73 49.69 -4.94
N ILE A 95 12.93 49.10 -4.88
CA ILE A 95 14.11 49.74 -4.28
C ILE A 95 14.39 51.08 -4.95
N LYS A 96 14.41 51.11 -6.29
CA LYS A 96 14.59 52.35 -7.06
C LYS A 96 13.45 53.36 -6.83
N LYS A 97 12.21 52.91 -6.62
CA LYS A 97 11.09 53.80 -6.29
C LYS A 97 11.28 54.43 -4.90
N LEU A 98 11.80 53.68 -3.93
CA LEU A 98 12.15 54.20 -2.60
C LEU A 98 13.35 55.17 -2.65
N GLU A 99 14.40 54.85 -3.42
CA GLU A 99 15.54 55.75 -3.65
C GLU A 99 15.10 57.06 -4.34
N ASN A 100 14.25 56.97 -5.36
CA ASN A 100 13.71 58.17 -6.00
C ASN A 100 12.84 58.97 -5.04
N ALA A 101 12.09 58.32 -4.14
CA ALA A 101 11.33 59.01 -3.11
C ALA A 101 12.26 59.67 -2.07
N SER A 102 13.43 59.08 -1.77
CA SER A 102 14.43 59.65 -0.84
C SER A 102 15.10 60.90 -1.36
N THR A 103 15.35 60.95 -2.68
CA THR A 103 16.01 62.09 -3.33
C THR A 103 15.09 63.28 -3.59
N ARG A 104 13.76 63.09 -3.51
CA ARG A 104 12.79 64.17 -3.69
C ARG A 104 12.78 65.07 -2.45
N PHE A 105 13.09 66.35 -2.64
CA PHE A 105 12.98 67.36 -1.57
C PHE A 105 11.57 67.40 -0.96
N HIS A 106 10.51 67.09 -1.73
CA HIS A 106 9.11 67.14 -1.28
C HIS A 106 8.30 65.91 -1.75
N VAL A 107 7.72 65.16 -0.81
CA VAL A 107 6.71 64.11 -1.05
C VAL A 107 5.44 64.50 -0.28
N SER A 108 4.26 64.36 -0.89
CA SER A 108 3.01 64.70 -0.20
C SER A 108 2.71 63.73 0.95
N ARG A 109 1.96 64.19 1.97
CA ARG A 109 1.58 63.33 3.12
C ARG A 109 0.82 62.07 2.69
N LEU A 110 0.00 62.17 1.63
CA LEU A 110 -0.72 61.04 1.05
C LEU A 110 0.24 60.06 0.38
N GLU A 111 1.17 60.55 -0.45
CA GLU A 111 2.18 59.70 -1.09
C GLU A 111 3.07 59.01 -0.06
N ALA A 112 3.44 59.70 1.03
CA ALA A 112 4.26 59.12 2.10
C ALA A 112 3.57 57.92 2.78
N ILE A 113 2.29 58.05 3.17
CA ILE A 113 1.54 56.93 3.77
C ILE A 113 1.29 55.83 2.75
N GLN A 114 1.02 56.15 1.47
CA GLN A 114 0.87 55.16 0.40
C GLN A 114 2.15 54.35 0.17
N LEU A 115 3.32 55.00 0.17
CA LEU A 115 4.62 54.34 0.07
C LEU A 115 4.88 53.43 1.28
N GLN A 116 4.55 53.90 2.48
CA GLN A 116 4.71 53.11 3.70
C GLN A 116 3.81 51.88 3.71
N ILE A 117 2.54 52.02 3.32
CA ILE A 117 1.60 50.90 3.18
C ILE A 117 2.07 49.93 2.11
N GLN A 118 2.50 50.45 0.95
CA GLN A 118 3.01 49.62 -0.14
C GLN A 118 4.25 48.84 0.33
N GLN A 119 5.18 49.45 1.08
CA GLN A 119 6.33 48.74 1.64
C GLN A 119 5.91 47.51 2.48
N GLN A 120 4.91 47.66 3.35
CA GLN A 120 4.42 46.55 4.17
C GLN A 120 3.83 45.42 3.30
N ILE A 121 3.12 45.78 2.23
CA ILE A 121 2.56 44.81 1.28
C ILE A 121 3.68 44.13 0.46
N GLU A 122 4.72 44.85 0.05
CA GLU A 122 5.86 44.26 -0.67
C GLU A 122 6.59 43.23 0.21
N LEU A 123 6.82 43.53 1.49
CA LEU A 123 7.41 42.59 2.46
C LEU A 123 6.54 41.34 2.65
N LEU A 124 5.23 41.52 2.83
CA LEU A 124 4.26 40.43 2.94
C LEU A 124 4.35 39.45 1.77
N TYR A 125 4.35 39.96 0.54
CA TYR A 125 4.35 39.12 -0.65
C TYR A 125 5.72 38.54 -0.99
N GLY A 126 6.83 39.21 -0.63
CA GLY A 126 8.17 38.61 -0.67
C GLY A 126 8.22 37.35 0.20
N ASN A 127 7.82 37.47 1.47
CA ASN A 127 7.75 36.35 2.40
C ASN A 127 6.78 35.25 1.95
N GLN A 128 5.65 35.61 1.33
CA GLN A 128 4.72 34.63 0.77
C GLN A 128 5.34 33.84 -0.39
N VAL A 129 6.02 34.50 -1.33
CA VAL A 129 6.64 33.82 -2.47
C VAL A 129 7.70 32.83 -1.99
N ASP A 130 8.59 33.25 -1.10
CA ASP A 130 9.66 32.40 -0.56
C ASP A 130 9.08 31.21 0.23
N GLY A 131 8.11 31.47 1.11
CA GLY A 131 7.49 30.43 1.93
C GLY A 131 6.69 29.41 1.11
N VAL A 132 5.95 29.85 0.09
CA VAL A 132 5.23 28.94 -0.81
C VAL A 132 6.22 28.13 -1.65
N ASP A 133 7.30 28.74 -2.13
CA ASP A 133 8.32 28.02 -2.89
C ASP A 133 9.00 26.92 -2.06
N ASP A 134 9.41 27.25 -0.83
CA ASP A 134 9.99 26.28 0.10
C ASP A 134 9.04 25.13 0.44
N LEU A 135 7.76 25.44 0.66
CA LEU A 135 6.72 24.44 0.89
C LEU A 135 6.61 23.50 -0.32
N LEU A 136 6.45 24.04 -1.52
CA LEU A 136 6.24 23.23 -2.72
C LEU A 136 7.47 22.40 -3.07
N LYS A 137 8.70 22.92 -2.88
CA LYS A 137 9.95 22.15 -3.02
C LYS A 137 9.97 20.93 -2.10
N LYS A 138 9.60 21.11 -0.84
CA LYS A 138 9.52 20.02 0.15
C LYS A 138 8.44 19.00 -0.24
N LEU A 139 7.25 19.47 -0.60
CA LEU A 139 6.13 18.60 -0.98
C LEU A 139 6.43 17.75 -2.21
N VAL A 140 6.96 18.35 -3.29
CA VAL A 140 7.33 17.62 -4.52
C VAL A 140 8.41 16.58 -4.23
N SER A 141 9.45 16.96 -3.48
CA SER A 141 10.54 16.04 -3.14
C SER A 141 10.06 14.87 -2.27
N ASN A 142 9.21 15.16 -1.27
CA ASN A 142 8.67 14.16 -0.36
C ASN A 142 7.65 13.25 -1.07
N GLY A 143 6.72 13.81 -1.84
CA GLY A 143 5.72 13.06 -2.60
C GLY A 143 6.36 12.07 -3.56
N TYR A 144 7.40 12.51 -4.28
CA TYR A 144 8.17 11.65 -5.19
C TYR A 144 8.91 10.52 -4.45
N THR A 145 9.66 10.84 -3.39
CA THR A 145 10.52 9.85 -2.71
C THR A 145 9.73 8.90 -1.82
N HIS A 146 8.73 9.41 -1.09
CA HIS A 146 7.92 8.60 -0.19
C HIS A 146 6.90 7.77 -0.95
N GLY A 147 6.33 8.27 -2.05
CA GLY A 147 5.47 7.45 -2.90
C GLY A 147 6.23 6.28 -3.54
N ALA A 148 7.51 6.46 -3.89
CA ALA A 148 8.36 5.37 -4.38
C ALA A 148 8.64 4.31 -3.32
N PHE A 149 8.91 4.73 -2.08
CA PHE A 149 8.99 3.83 -0.94
C PHE A 149 7.70 3.02 -0.78
N GLU A 150 6.54 3.67 -0.82
CA GLU A 150 5.25 3.00 -0.66
C GLU A 150 4.99 1.99 -1.78
N ILE A 151 5.36 2.32 -3.02
CA ILE A 151 5.23 1.39 -4.15
C ILE A 151 6.17 0.20 -3.98
N GLN A 152 7.47 0.42 -3.78
CA GLN A 152 8.46 -0.66 -3.66
C GLN A 152 8.18 -1.56 -2.45
N LYS A 153 7.70 -0.99 -1.36
CA LYS A 153 7.26 -1.73 -0.18
C LYS A 153 5.98 -2.53 -0.44
N GLY A 154 5.00 -1.94 -1.12
CA GLY A 154 3.72 -2.59 -1.42
C GLY A 154 3.86 -3.78 -2.38
N ILE A 155 4.80 -3.71 -3.32
CA ILE A 155 5.11 -4.83 -4.24
C ILE A 155 6.16 -5.81 -3.69
N GLY A 156 6.76 -5.52 -2.51
CA GLY A 156 7.78 -6.35 -1.88
C GLY A 156 9.15 -6.37 -2.59
N LEU A 157 9.35 -5.51 -3.59
CA LEU A 157 10.57 -5.43 -4.40
C LEU A 157 11.10 -4.00 -4.49
N GLY A 158 12.41 -3.83 -4.40
CA GLY A 158 13.09 -2.54 -4.42
C GLY A 158 14.29 -2.52 -5.37
N TRP A 159 14.53 -1.36 -5.96
CA TRP A 159 15.65 -1.06 -6.83
C TRP A 159 16.10 0.39 -6.63
N ASP A 160 17.30 0.74 -7.08
CA ASP A 160 17.81 2.10 -6.88
C ASP A 160 16.88 3.14 -7.48
N PHE A 161 16.62 4.18 -6.70
CA PHE A 161 15.68 5.22 -6.99
C PHE A 161 16.39 6.57 -6.85
N THR A 162 16.51 7.30 -7.95
CA THR A 162 17.18 8.60 -7.94
C THR A 162 16.23 9.67 -7.45
N ALA A 163 16.51 10.23 -6.27
CA ALA A 163 15.76 11.38 -5.75
C ALA A 163 15.82 12.59 -6.69
N LEU A 164 14.79 13.44 -6.66
CA LEU A 164 14.79 14.67 -7.46
C LEU A 164 15.90 15.61 -6.98
N ASN A 165 16.79 16.01 -7.89
CA ASN A 165 17.78 17.03 -7.60
C ASN A 165 17.18 18.45 -7.67
N GLN A 166 17.91 19.42 -7.11
CA GLN A 166 17.46 20.81 -7.03
C GLN A 166 17.10 21.41 -8.40
N LYS A 167 17.86 21.08 -9.44
CA LYS A 167 17.60 21.58 -10.81
C LYS A 167 16.28 21.06 -11.36
N LYS A 168 15.96 19.78 -11.15
CA LYS A 168 14.70 19.16 -11.58
C LYS A 168 13.52 19.74 -10.79
N LEU A 169 13.66 19.93 -9.48
CA LEU A 169 12.66 20.59 -8.65
C LEU A 169 12.34 22.01 -9.15
N GLU A 170 13.37 22.82 -9.37
CA GLU A 170 13.21 24.21 -9.85
C GLU A 170 12.55 24.25 -11.24
N THR A 171 12.91 23.31 -12.11
CA THR A 171 12.32 23.20 -13.45
C THR A 171 10.82 22.87 -13.38
N LEU A 172 10.42 21.97 -12.48
CA LEU A 172 9.01 21.60 -12.30
C LEU A 172 8.20 22.79 -11.76
N LEU A 173 8.72 23.50 -10.77
CA LEU A 173 8.03 24.64 -10.12
C LEU A 173 7.96 25.90 -10.99
N SER A 174 8.79 26.01 -12.01
CA SER A 174 8.82 27.16 -12.93
C SER A 174 7.91 27.00 -14.14
N LYS A 175 7.29 25.82 -14.33
CA LYS A 175 6.41 25.56 -15.48
C LYS A 175 4.99 26.07 -15.18
N PRO A 176 4.45 27.03 -15.96
CA PRO A 176 3.04 27.41 -15.83
C PRO A 176 2.15 26.26 -16.26
N TRP A 177 1.05 26.07 -15.54
CA TRP A 177 0.13 24.95 -15.75
C TRP A 177 -1.32 25.35 -16.00
N THR A 178 -1.66 26.59 -15.67
CA THR A 178 -2.96 27.17 -15.96
C THR A 178 -2.97 27.83 -17.35
N THR A 179 -4.16 27.94 -17.95
CA THR A 179 -4.37 28.48 -19.31
C THR A 179 -3.98 29.95 -19.47
N ASP A 180 -3.84 30.70 -18.38
CA ASP A 180 -3.38 32.09 -18.36
C ASP A 180 -1.84 32.21 -18.42
N GLY A 181 -1.11 31.09 -18.48
CA GLY A 181 0.35 31.06 -18.62
C GLY A 181 1.12 31.56 -17.40
N ARG A 182 0.45 31.67 -16.23
CA ARG A 182 1.04 32.19 -14.99
C ARG A 182 1.49 31.07 -14.06
N THR A 183 2.63 31.27 -13.41
CA THR A 183 3.09 30.44 -12.28
C THR A 183 2.48 30.91 -10.96
N PHE A 184 2.63 30.13 -9.88
CA PHE A 184 2.22 30.56 -8.55
C PHE A 184 2.94 31.86 -8.11
N ARG A 185 4.21 32.04 -8.52
CA ARG A 185 4.98 33.27 -8.25
C ARG A 185 4.34 34.47 -8.93
N ASP A 186 3.97 34.33 -10.20
CA ASP A 186 3.26 35.38 -10.94
C ASP A 186 1.93 35.73 -10.28
N ARG A 187 1.19 34.71 -9.79
CA ARG A 187 -0.06 34.92 -9.06
C ARG A 187 0.14 35.69 -7.76
N CYS A 188 1.21 35.40 -7.01
CA CYS A 188 1.56 36.20 -5.83
C CYS A 188 1.76 37.67 -6.20
N TRP A 189 2.52 37.97 -7.25
CA TRP A 189 2.79 39.36 -7.67
C TRP A 189 1.56 40.09 -8.22
N VAL A 190 0.68 39.38 -8.92
CA VAL A 190 -0.61 39.91 -9.38
C VAL A 190 -1.51 40.24 -8.20
N ASN A 191 -1.61 39.33 -7.21
CA ASN A 191 -2.41 39.55 -6.01
C ASN A 191 -1.84 40.69 -5.15
N LYS A 192 -0.51 40.87 -5.14
CA LYS A 192 0.14 42.02 -4.52
C LYS A 192 -0.30 43.32 -5.17
N ALA A 193 -0.21 43.42 -6.49
CA ALA A 193 -0.62 44.63 -7.22
C ALA A 193 -2.09 44.97 -6.92
N ASP A 194 -2.97 43.97 -6.94
CA ASP A 194 -4.39 44.13 -6.57
C ASP A 194 -4.58 44.62 -5.13
N LEU A 195 -3.82 44.10 -4.16
CA LEU A 195 -3.91 44.57 -2.77
C LEU A 195 -3.41 46.01 -2.62
N VAL A 196 -2.28 46.36 -3.23
CA VAL A 196 -1.74 47.73 -3.22
C VAL A 196 -2.76 48.71 -3.81
N ASP A 197 -3.29 48.40 -4.99
CA ASP A 197 -4.22 49.27 -5.70
C ASP A 197 -5.52 49.44 -4.92
N THR A 198 -6.07 48.35 -4.39
CA THR A 198 -7.33 48.39 -3.63
C THR A 198 -7.17 49.11 -2.30
N VAL A 199 -6.07 48.90 -1.56
CA VAL A 199 -5.81 49.63 -0.31
C VAL A 199 -5.60 51.12 -0.57
N ASN A 200 -4.81 51.48 -1.58
CA ASN A 200 -4.60 52.88 -1.96
C ASN A 200 -5.90 53.57 -2.38
N LYS A 201 -6.78 52.86 -3.12
CA LYS A 201 -8.08 53.36 -3.53
C LYS A 201 -9.00 53.61 -2.33
N GLU A 202 -9.10 52.66 -1.40
CA GLU A 202 -9.93 52.85 -0.19
C GLU A 202 -9.42 53.99 0.69
N LEU A 203 -8.09 54.12 0.84
CA LEU A 203 -7.48 55.23 1.56
C LEU A 203 -7.82 56.59 0.91
N LEU A 204 -7.59 56.73 -0.39
CA LEU A 204 -7.87 57.95 -1.13
C LEU A 204 -9.37 58.31 -1.10
N GLN A 205 -10.25 57.35 -1.35
CA GLN A 205 -11.70 57.60 -1.34
C GLN A 205 -12.21 57.94 0.06
N GLY A 206 -11.71 57.27 1.10
CA GLY A 206 -12.03 57.61 2.48
C GLY A 206 -11.64 59.04 2.82
N MET A 207 -10.44 59.46 2.39
CA MET A 207 -9.96 60.83 2.57
C MET A 207 -10.81 61.85 1.80
N LEU A 208 -11.09 61.63 0.52
CA LEU A 208 -11.89 62.53 -0.31
C LEU A 208 -13.33 62.71 0.21
N ARG A 209 -13.91 61.67 0.81
CA ARG A 209 -15.24 61.72 1.43
C ARG A 209 -15.25 62.31 2.84
N GLY A 210 -14.08 62.48 3.46
CA GLY A 210 -13.98 62.85 4.88
C GLY A 210 -14.46 61.76 5.83
N ASP A 211 -14.35 60.48 5.43
CA ASP A 211 -14.75 59.34 6.27
C ASP A 211 -13.94 59.32 7.58
N PRO A 212 -14.54 58.91 8.72
CA PRO A 212 -13.78 58.68 9.96
C PRO A 212 -12.68 57.63 9.75
N PRO A 213 -11.48 57.77 10.36
CA PRO A 213 -10.37 56.82 10.19
C PRO A 213 -10.77 55.36 10.41
N ALA A 214 -11.58 55.09 11.44
CA ALA A 214 -12.10 53.76 11.74
C ALA A 214 -12.84 53.13 10.54
N LYS A 215 -13.64 53.90 9.80
CA LYS A 215 -14.38 53.42 8.64
C LYS A 215 -13.45 53.06 7.48
N THR A 216 -12.44 53.88 7.23
CA THR A 216 -11.40 53.61 6.21
C THR A 216 -10.57 52.38 6.57
N ILE A 217 -10.19 52.26 7.85
CA ILE A 217 -9.48 51.08 8.38
C ILE A 217 -10.32 49.83 8.15
N THR A 218 -11.59 49.81 8.54
CA THR A 218 -12.48 48.66 8.31
C THR A 218 -12.59 48.27 6.83
N ALA A 219 -12.63 49.25 5.92
CA ALA A 219 -12.63 48.98 4.47
C ALA A 219 -11.32 48.30 4.01
N ILE A 220 -10.18 48.76 4.52
CA ILE A 220 -8.85 48.20 4.24
C ILE A 220 -8.70 46.80 4.83
N GLN A 221 -9.13 46.57 6.07
CA GLN A 221 -9.15 45.24 6.72
C GLN A 221 -9.91 44.22 5.86
N LYS A 222 -11.04 44.62 5.26
CA LYS A 222 -11.79 43.76 4.33
C LYS A 222 -10.99 43.39 3.08
N LYS A 223 -10.12 44.27 2.57
CA LYS A 223 -9.22 43.96 1.44
C LYS A 223 -8.14 42.97 1.86
N PHE A 224 -7.52 43.17 3.03
CA PHE A 224 -6.58 42.20 3.61
C PHE A 224 -7.23 40.82 3.80
N GLY A 225 -8.45 40.76 4.33
CA GLY A 225 -9.21 39.51 4.45
C GLY A 225 -9.45 38.82 3.10
N THR A 226 -9.70 39.58 2.04
CA THR A 226 -9.86 39.06 0.68
C THR A 226 -8.53 38.53 0.12
N ALA A 227 -7.44 39.27 0.28
CA ALA A 227 -6.11 38.86 -0.14
C ALA A 227 -5.64 37.59 0.59
N ARG A 228 -5.85 37.52 1.90
CA ARG A 228 -5.58 36.33 2.72
C ARG A 228 -6.36 35.11 2.23
N TYR A 229 -7.63 35.27 1.87
CA TYR A 229 -8.43 34.18 1.31
C TYR A 229 -7.91 33.72 -0.07
N LYS A 230 -7.51 34.65 -0.94
CA LYS A 230 -6.85 34.34 -2.22
C LYS A 230 -5.54 33.57 -2.00
N ALA A 231 -4.72 33.98 -1.02
CA ALA A 231 -3.47 33.31 -0.68
C ALA A 231 -3.71 31.87 -0.19
N ARG A 232 -4.67 31.67 0.73
CA ARG A 232 -5.07 30.32 1.18
C ARG A 232 -5.46 29.41 0.02
N ARG A 233 -6.32 29.91 -0.87
CA ARG A 233 -6.77 29.15 -2.05
C ARG A 233 -5.61 28.80 -2.97
N LEU A 234 -4.67 29.73 -3.17
CA LEU A 234 -3.47 29.51 -3.97
C LEU A 234 -2.65 28.35 -3.39
N VAL A 235 -2.27 28.41 -2.12
CA VAL A 235 -1.46 27.37 -1.46
C VAL A 235 -2.09 25.99 -1.62
N HIS A 236 -3.37 25.82 -1.28
CA HIS A 236 -4.04 24.52 -1.42
C HIS A 236 -4.04 23.98 -2.85
N THR A 237 -4.36 24.85 -3.81
CA THR A 237 -4.47 24.43 -5.21
C THR A 237 -3.10 24.03 -5.77
N GLU A 238 -2.07 24.81 -5.46
CA GLU A 238 -0.69 24.51 -5.89
C GLU A 238 -0.15 23.26 -5.18
N THR A 239 -0.49 23.02 -3.90
CA THR A 239 -0.12 21.79 -3.19
C THR A 239 -0.61 20.54 -3.93
N THR A 240 -1.90 20.46 -4.27
CA THR A 240 -2.46 19.30 -4.98
C THR A 240 -1.87 19.16 -6.38
N TYR A 241 -1.71 20.27 -7.11
CA TYR A 241 -1.11 20.26 -8.44
C TYR A 241 0.32 19.72 -8.42
N PHE A 242 1.18 20.27 -7.57
CA PHE A 242 2.57 19.87 -7.52
C PHE A 242 2.79 18.47 -6.93
N ASN A 243 1.89 18.00 -6.05
CA ASN A 243 1.82 16.59 -5.67
C ASN A 243 1.53 15.69 -6.87
N ALA A 244 0.53 16.01 -7.70
CA ALA A 244 0.25 15.24 -8.92
C ALA A 244 1.43 15.26 -9.90
N VAL A 245 2.12 16.39 -10.05
CA VAL A 245 3.35 16.51 -10.86
C VAL A 245 4.47 15.61 -10.32
N SER A 246 4.62 15.50 -9.00
CA SER A 246 5.60 14.58 -8.39
C SER A 246 5.26 13.11 -8.67
N LYS A 247 3.96 12.77 -8.62
CA LYS A 247 3.46 11.41 -8.82
C LYS A 247 3.63 10.93 -10.25
N ILE A 248 3.31 11.74 -11.26
CA ILE A 248 3.53 11.32 -12.65
C ILE A 248 5.00 10.99 -12.92
N GLN A 249 5.93 11.79 -12.38
CA GLN A 249 7.36 11.51 -12.56
C GLN A 249 7.75 10.21 -11.85
N MET A 250 7.28 10.01 -10.62
CA MET A 250 7.51 8.79 -9.86
C MET A 250 6.90 7.56 -10.55
N TYR A 251 5.67 7.62 -11.05
CA TYR A 251 5.01 6.52 -11.76
C TYR A 251 5.77 6.14 -13.03
N LYS A 252 6.28 7.12 -13.79
CA LYS A 252 7.15 6.86 -14.94
C LYS A 252 8.43 6.14 -14.53
N ASP A 253 9.08 6.62 -13.47
CA ASP A 253 10.35 6.08 -12.99
C ASP A 253 10.19 4.68 -12.35
N LEU A 254 8.97 4.30 -11.97
CA LEU A 254 8.62 2.98 -11.41
C LEU A 254 7.87 2.05 -12.39
N GLY A 255 7.60 2.50 -13.62
CA GLY A 255 6.94 1.68 -14.64
C GLY A 255 5.46 1.40 -14.39
N VAL A 256 4.75 2.30 -13.72
CA VAL A 256 3.28 2.19 -13.51
C VAL A 256 2.56 2.57 -14.81
N ASP A 257 1.71 1.70 -15.35
CA ASP A 257 1.02 1.93 -16.62
C ASP A 257 -0.42 2.44 -16.47
N GLN A 258 -1.09 2.11 -15.37
CA GLN A 258 -2.44 2.57 -15.05
C GLN A 258 -2.51 3.20 -13.65
N ILE A 259 -3.43 4.13 -13.48
CA ILE A 259 -3.65 4.83 -12.21
C ILE A 259 -5.14 4.94 -11.94
N GLU A 260 -5.48 4.98 -10.66
CA GLU A 260 -6.83 5.22 -10.17
C GLU A 260 -6.89 6.61 -9.51
N ILE A 261 -7.95 7.36 -9.79
CA ILE A 261 -8.27 8.63 -9.12
C ILE A 261 -8.88 8.32 -7.76
N VAL A 262 -8.35 8.95 -6.71
CA VAL A 262 -8.79 8.77 -5.32
C VAL A 262 -9.17 10.12 -4.75
N GLU A 263 -10.46 10.34 -4.56
CA GLU A 263 -11.02 11.55 -3.99
C GLU A 263 -11.26 11.42 -2.48
N THR A 264 -11.17 12.54 -1.76
CA THR A 264 -11.46 12.53 -0.32
C THR A 264 -12.97 12.52 -0.13
N LEU A 265 -13.60 11.34 -0.01
CA LEU A 265 -15.04 11.15 0.20
C LEU A 265 -15.52 11.58 1.61
N ASP A 266 -15.44 12.88 1.92
CA ASP A 266 -16.02 13.49 3.11
C ASP A 266 -17.20 14.44 2.78
N SER A 267 -17.80 15.07 3.80
CA SER A 267 -18.91 16.02 3.62
C SER A 267 -18.55 17.28 2.82
N ARG A 268 -17.28 17.48 2.46
CA ARG A 268 -16.77 18.60 1.66
C ARG A 268 -16.39 18.17 0.24
N THR A 269 -16.55 16.90 -0.13
CA THR A 269 -16.39 16.43 -1.51
C THR A 269 -17.38 17.16 -2.39
N CYS A 270 -16.90 17.79 -3.46
CA CYS A 270 -17.80 18.48 -4.38
C CYS A 270 -18.41 17.50 -5.40
N ALA A 271 -19.53 17.91 -6.01
CA ALA A 271 -20.23 17.13 -7.03
C ALA A 271 -19.40 16.88 -8.31
N VAL A 272 -18.30 17.61 -8.52
CA VAL A 272 -17.36 17.40 -9.64
C VAL A 272 -16.40 16.24 -9.35
N CYS A 273 -15.88 16.18 -8.12
CA CYS A 273 -14.91 15.16 -7.71
C CYS A 273 -15.57 13.82 -7.39
N GLN A 274 -16.73 13.82 -6.72
CA GLN A 274 -17.40 12.60 -6.29
C GLN A 274 -17.58 11.53 -7.40
N PRO A 275 -18.00 11.86 -8.65
CA PRO A 275 -18.12 10.86 -9.70
C PRO A 275 -16.79 10.41 -10.32
N LEU A 276 -15.69 11.10 -10.05
CA LEU A 276 -14.36 10.77 -10.57
C LEU A 276 -13.62 9.78 -9.66
N ASP A 277 -14.05 9.64 -8.40
CA ASP A 277 -13.49 8.67 -7.46
C ASP A 277 -13.57 7.24 -8.03
N GLY A 278 -12.47 6.52 -7.97
CA GLY A 278 -12.34 5.17 -8.52
C GLY A 278 -12.18 5.07 -10.03
N THR A 279 -12.10 6.20 -10.74
CA THR A 279 -11.88 6.20 -12.19
C THR A 279 -10.44 5.79 -12.50
N VAL A 280 -10.28 4.76 -13.32
CA VAL A 280 -8.99 4.29 -13.80
C VAL A 280 -8.66 4.92 -15.15
N ILE A 281 -7.44 5.43 -15.31
CA ILE A 281 -6.94 5.96 -16.59
C ILE A 281 -5.51 5.44 -16.84
N PRO A 282 -5.09 5.30 -18.11
CA PRO A 282 -3.70 4.98 -18.42
C PRO A 282 -2.79 6.16 -18.06
N LEU A 283 -1.57 5.89 -17.62
CA LEU A 283 -0.58 6.92 -17.28
C LEU A 283 -0.28 7.86 -18.47
N ALA A 284 -0.44 7.38 -19.70
CA ALA A 284 -0.32 8.17 -20.92
C ALA A 284 -1.32 9.35 -21.00
N GLN A 285 -2.45 9.25 -20.30
CA GLN A 285 -3.47 10.30 -20.19
C GLN A 285 -3.29 11.15 -18.93
N TYR A 286 -2.27 10.92 -18.11
CA TYR A 286 -2.07 11.64 -16.84
C TYR A 286 -1.69 13.10 -17.07
N GLU A 287 -2.65 14.00 -16.85
CA GLU A 287 -2.50 15.43 -17.03
C GLU A 287 -3.10 16.18 -15.83
N PRO A 288 -2.25 16.64 -14.88
CA PRO A 288 -2.72 17.37 -13.71
C PRO A 288 -3.54 18.61 -14.08
N GLY A 289 -4.72 18.74 -13.47
CA GLY A 289 -5.65 19.83 -13.76
C GLY A 289 -6.60 19.58 -14.94
N VAL A 290 -6.45 18.46 -15.65
CA VAL A 290 -7.31 18.09 -16.78
C VAL A 290 -7.94 16.72 -16.54
N THR A 291 -7.13 15.67 -16.42
CA THR A 291 -7.57 14.28 -16.25
C THR A 291 -7.40 13.76 -14.83
N VAL A 292 -6.55 14.42 -14.03
CA VAL A 292 -6.32 14.09 -12.61
C VAL A 292 -6.35 15.36 -11.76
N PRO A 293 -6.53 15.24 -10.43
CA PRO A 293 -6.54 16.38 -9.52
C PRO A 293 -5.34 17.33 -9.69
N PRO A 294 -5.50 18.64 -9.45
CA PRO A 294 -6.71 19.29 -8.94
C PRO A 294 -7.73 19.67 -10.03
N PHE A 295 -8.99 19.24 -9.90
CA PHE A 295 -10.06 19.60 -10.84
C PHE A 295 -10.67 20.98 -10.59
N HIS A 296 -10.49 21.52 -9.37
CA HIS A 296 -11.04 22.79 -8.94
C HIS A 296 -10.17 23.43 -7.85
N PRO A 297 -10.35 24.73 -7.52
CA PRO A 297 -9.66 25.33 -6.40
C PRO A 297 -9.98 24.62 -5.08
N ASN A 298 -8.96 24.41 -4.24
CA ASN A 298 -9.04 23.61 -3.00
C ASN A 298 -9.43 22.12 -3.19
N CYS A 299 -9.18 21.55 -4.37
CA CYS A 299 -9.26 20.10 -4.53
C CYS A 299 -8.33 19.39 -3.53
N ARG A 300 -8.71 18.19 -3.09
CA ARG A 300 -7.94 17.34 -2.15
C ARG A 300 -7.81 15.90 -2.68
N GLY A 301 -8.10 15.72 -3.96
CA GLY A 301 -7.98 14.43 -4.62
C GLY A 301 -6.52 14.07 -4.86
N THR A 302 -6.27 12.79 -5.00
CA THR A 302 -4.98 12.19 -5.32
C THR A 302 -5.17 11.11 -6.40
N THR A 303 -4.07 10.48 -6.79
CA THR A 303 -4.06 9.28 -7.60
C THR A 303 -3.28 8.20 -6.87
N CYS A 304 -3.58 6.94 -7.15
CA CYS A 304 -2.79 5.80 -6.72
C CYS A 304 -2.48 4.90 -7.94
N PRO A 305 -1.44 4.04 -7.89
CA PRO A 305 -1.24 3.07 -8.96
C PRO A 305 -2.45 2.14 -9.04
N HIS A 306 -2.83 1.78 -10.26
CA HIS A 306 -3.84 0.78 -10.54
C HIS A 306 -3.16 -0.35 -11.32
N TYR A 307 -3.43 -1.58 -10.92
CA TYR A 307 -2.98 -2.76 -11.64
C TYR A 307 -4.27 -3.50 -12.00
N ASP A 308 -4.74 -3.30 -13.24
CA ASP A 308 -5.74 -4.18 -13.85
C ASP A 308 -5.09 -5.54 -14.03
N ASP A 309 -5.89 -6.59 -13.91
CA ASP A 309 -5.54 -7.95 -14.29
C ASP A 309 -4.69 -7.96 -15.62
N MET A 310 -3.35 -7.99 -15.48
CA MET A 310 -2.19 -7.69 -16.33
C MET A 310 -1.95 -8.62 -17.53
N ASP A 311 -2.38 -8.15 -18.70
CA ASP A 311 -1.70 -8.42 -19.97
C ASP A 311 -0.55 -7.40 -20.19
N GLY A 312 0.71 -7.85 -20.13
CA GLY A 312 1.84 -7.13 -20.75
C GLY A 312 3.19 -7.16 -20.04
N GLU A 313 4.25 -7.45 -20.80
CA GLU A 313 5.65 -7.37 -20.35
C GLU A 313 6.15 -5.92 -20.25
N ARG A 314 6.71 -5.52 -19.09
CA ARG A 314 7.72 -4.45 -19.01
C ARG A 314 8.79 -4.70 -17.94
N ALA A 315 10.02 -4.30 -18.23
CA ALA A 315 11.17 -4.32 -17.33
C ALA A 315 11.97 -3.02 -17.51
N ALA A 316 12.55 -2.45 -16.44
CA ALA A 316 13.73 -1.58 -16.56
C ALA A 316 14.53 -1.52 -15.24
N ARG A 317 15.84 -1.53 -15.41
CA ARG A 317 16.92 -1.80 -14.45
C ARG A 317 17.73 -0.54 -14.17
N THR A 318 18.51 -0.51 -13.09
CA THR A 318 19.56 0.51 -12.87
C THR A 318 20.87 0.11 -13.56
N ALA A 319 21.92 0.96 -13.52
CA ALA A 319 23.19 0.77 -14.25
C ALA A 319 23.89 -0.59 -13.98
N ASP A 320 23.57 -1.26 -12.88
CA ASP A 320 24.07 -2.61 -12.52
C ASP A 320 22.95 -3.68 -12.52
N GLY A 321 21.69 -3.25 -12.56
CA GLY A 321 20.50 -4.05 -12.89
C GLY A 321 19.98 -5.10 -11.90
N LYS A 322 20.31 -5.01 -10.61
CA LYS A 322 19.80 -5.92 -9.55
C LYS A 322 18.54 -5.37 -8.86
N VAL A 323 17.57 -6.24 -8.61
CA VAL A 323 16.36 -5.99 -7.80
C VAL A 323 16.57 -6.67 -6.43
N TYR A 324 16.00 -6.13 -5.36
CA TYR A 324 16.12 -6.64 -4.00
C TYR A 324 14.74 -6.86 -3.37
N TYR A 325 14.62 -7.78 -2.42
CA TYR A 325 13.40 -7.88 -1.61
C TYR A 325 13.29 -6.71 -0.63
N VAL A 326 12.09 -6.15 -0.49
CA VAL A 326 11.77 -5.09 0.46
C VAL A 326 10.82 -5.64 1.51
N PRO A 327 11.26 -5.84 2.77
CA PRO A 327 10.42 -6.36 3.83
C PRO A 327 9.21 -5.47 4.12
N ALA A 328 8.05 -6.07 4.44
CA ALA A 328 6.84 -5.33 4.81
C ALA A 328 6.99 -4.47 6.08
N ASN A 329 7.99 -4.75 6.92
CA ASN A 329 8.31 -3.96 8.11
C ASN A 329 9.42 -2.91 7.87
N MET A 330 9.97 -2.78 6.65
CA MET A 330 11.01 -1.82 6.34
C MET A 330 10.50 -0.39 6.59
N LYS A 331 11.32 0.41 7.28
CA LYS A 331 11.05 1.83 7.54
C LYS A 331 11.56 2.69 6.39
N TYR A 332 10.94 3.85 6.19
CA TYR A 332 11.33 4.79 5.15
C TYR A 332 12.80 5.22 5.22
N THR A 333 13.34 5.42 6.43
CA THR A 333 14.75 5.80 6.64
C THR A 333 15.71 4.74 6.13
N ASP A 334 15.40 3.48 6.40
CA ASP A 334 16.23 2.33 6.03
C ASP A 334 16.14 2.10 4.52
N TRP A 335 14.93 2.22 3.96
CA TRP A 335 14.70 2.15 2.52
C TRP A 335 15.45 3.27 1.78
N LYS A 336 15.38 4.51 2.26
CA LYS A 336 16.07 5.64 1.63
C LYS A 336 17.58 5.42 1.64
N LYS A 337 18.14 5.01 2.79
CA LYS A 337 19.57 4.67 2.91
C LYS A 337 19.97 3.58 1.89
N ALA A 338 19.11 2.57 1.72
CA ALA A 338 19.37 1.47 0.80
C ALA A 338 19.24 1.86 -0.68
N PHE A 339 18.11 2.42 -1.08
CA PHE A 339 17.73 2.58 -2.49
C PHE A 339 17.91 3.98 -3.04
N VAL A 340 18.09 5.00 -2.20
CA VAL A 340 18.40 6.38 -2.63
C VAL A 340 19.88 6.69 -2.40
N ASP A 341 20.40 6.35 -1.23
CA ASP A 341 21.79 6.66 -0.84
C ASP A 341 22.78 5.54 -1.21
N GLY A 342 22.29 4.36 -1.63
CA GLY A 342 23.08 3.27 -2.21
C GLY A 342 23.68 2.26 -1.23
N VAL A 343 23.26 2.23 0.04
CA VAL A 343 23.87 1.35 1.07
C VAL A 343 22.98 0.12 1.36
N LYS A 344 23.31 -1.02 0.75
CA LYS A 344 22.47 -2.24 0.70
C LYS A 344 22.59 -3.21 1.90
N ASP A 345 22.84 -2.71 3.10
CA ASP A 345 23.11 -3.55 4.29
C ASP A 345 21.94 -4.52 4.56
N GLY A 346 22.20 -5.84 4.53
CA GLY A 346 21.23 -6.88 4.92
C GLY A 346 20.10 -7.18 3.93
N LEU A 347 20.17 -6.67 2.68
CA LEU A 347 19.14 -6.92 1.65
C LEU A 347 19.52 -8.06 0.70
N THR A 348 18.58 -8.98 0.48
CA THR A 348 18.74 -10.10 -0.45
C THR A 348 18.37 -9.69 -1.87
N VAL A 349 19.19 -10.09 -2.85
CA VAL A 349 18.91 -9.90 -4.28
C VAL A 349 17.69 -10.75 -4.66
N ALA A 350 16.71 -10.14 -5.30
CA ALA A 350 15.53 -10.82 -5.81
C ALA A 350 15.89 -11.76 -6.96
N THR A 351 15.33 -12.97 -6.93
CA THR A 351 15.53 -13.97 -7.99
C THR A 351 14.79 -13.57 -9.26
N VAL A 352 15.15 -14.19 -10.39
CA VAL A 352 14.40 -14.02 -11.65
C VAL A 352 12.93 -14.41 -11.46
N GLY A 353 12.68 -15.49 -10.70
CA GLY A 353 11.33 -15.92 -10.33
C GLY A 353 10.54 -14.86 -9.58
N ALA A 354 11.12 -14.21 -8.56
CA ALA A 354 10.45 -13.14 -7.83
C ALA A 354 10.14 -11.91 -8.69
N ILE A 355 11.04 -11.58 -9.63
CA ILE A 355 10.85 -10.49 -10.60
C ILE A 355 9.73 -10.83 -11.61
N MET A 356 9.58 -12.10 -11.99
CA MET A 356 8.49 -12.57 -12.85
C MET A 356 7.17 -12.68 -12.08
N LYS A 357 7.21 -13.11 -10.81
CA LYS A 357 6.08 -13.24 -9.90
C LYS A 357 5.40 -11.91 -9.60
N ALA A 358 6.17 -10.84 -9.37
CA ALA A 358 5.63 -9.49 -9.22
C ALA A 358 4.95 -8.93 -10.49
N LYS A 359 5.08 -9.64 -11.62
CA LYS A 359 4.43 -9.32 -12.90
C LYS A 359 3.31 -10.30 -13.26
N ARG A 360 3.05 -11.31 -12.43
CA ARG A 360 2.13 -12.39 -12.74
C ARG A 360 0.79 -12.19 -12.05
N GLU A 361 -0.22 -12.15 -12.89
CA GLU A 361 -1.64 -12.24 -12.58
C GLU A 361 -2.03 -13.49 -11.80
N LEU A 362 -2.94 -13.33 -10.84
CA LEU A 362 -3.72 -14.44 -10.31
C LEU A 362 -4.82 -14.77 -11.32
N GLU A 363 -4.54 -15.69 -12.25
CA GLU A 363 -5.60 -16.25 -13.09
C GLU A 363 -6.65 -16.94 -12.20
N PRO A 364 -7.93 -16.53 -12.24
CA PRO A 364 -8.95 -17.18 -11.45
C PRO A 364 -9.13 -18.62 -11.93
N LEU A 365 -9.11 -19.57 -10.99
CA LEU A 365 -9.34 -20.97 -11.27
C LEU A 365 -10.75 -21.18 -11.83
N LYS A 366 -10.85 -22.06 -12.82
CA LYS A 366 -12.10 -22.46 -13.48
C LYS A 366 -12.18 -23.97 -13.56
N ALA A 367 -13.39 -24.51 -13.62
CA ALA A 367 -13.58 -25.96 -13.66
C ALA A 367 -12.85 -26.60 -14.86
N GLU A 368 -12.85 -25.96 -16.04
CA GLU A 368 -12.15 -26.47 -17.22
C GLU A 368 -10.63 -26.63 -17.08
N MET A 369 -10.02 -26.06 -16.04
CA MET A 369 -8.59 -26.17 -15.75
C MET A 369 -8.23 -27.48 -15.03
N PHE A 370 -9.23 -28.21 -14.52
CA PHE A 370 -9.02 -29.45 -13.78
C PHE A 370 -9.29 -30.69 -14.65
N PRO A 371 -8.63 -31.83 -14.38
CA PRO A 371 -8.94 -33.10 -15.00
C PRO A 371 -10.43 -33.48 -14.93
N GLU A 372 -10.93 -34.19 -15.95
CA GLU A 372 -12.36 -34.59 -16.05
C GLU A 372 -12.85 -35.33 -14.79
N TYR A 373 -12.02 -36.16 -14.17
CA TYR A 373 -12.41 -36.93 -12.98
C TYR A 373 -12.57 -36.09 -11.71
N LEU A 374 -12.09 -34.84 -11.69
CA LEU A 374 -12.38 -33.86 -10.64
C LEU A 374 -13.61 -33.00 -10.98
N THR A 375 -14.03 -32.97 -12.25
CA THR A 375 -15.13 -32.11 -12.71
C THR A 375 -16.37 -32.89 -13.16
N ASP A 376 -16.35 -34.21 -13.01
CA ASP A 376 -17.47 -35.08 -13.31
C ASP A 376 -18.67 -34.82 -12.39
N LYS A 377 -19.81 -35.45 -12.69
CA LYS A 377 -21.06 -35.22 -11.93
C LYS A 377 -20.92 -35.50 -10.42
N LYS A 378 -20.02 -36.39 -10.01
CA LYS A 378 -19.81 -36.76 -8.60
C LYS A 378 -18.93 -35.73 -7.89
N GLU A 379 -17.88 -35.24 -8.55
CA GLU A 379 -16.86 -34.37 -7.95
C GLU A 379 -17.10 -32.87 -8.18
N ARG A 380 -17.87 -32.48 -9.21
CA ARG A 380 -18.07 -31.07 -9.61
C ARG A 380 -18.40 -30.13 -8.46
N LYS A 381 -19.21 -30.55 -7.48
CA LYS A 381 -19.55 -29.70 -6.32
C LYS A 381 -18.36 -29.47 -5.40
N ASN A 382 -17.56 -30.51 -5.18
CA ASN A 382 -16.39 -30.44 -4.32
C ASN A 382 -15.32 -29.56 -4.96
N THR A 383 -15.02 -29.78 -6.23
CA THR A 383 -14.07 -28.96 -6.99
C THR A 383 -14.54 -27.52 -7.16
N GLN A 384 -15.84 -27.27 -7.34
CA GLN A 384 -16.34 -25.89 -7.36
C GLN A 384 -16.13 -25.19 -6.01
N ALA A 385 -16.38 -25.88 -4.89
CA ALA A 385 -16.11 -25.30 -3.57
C ALA A 385 -14.63 -25.00 -3.34
N LEU A 386 -13.73 -25.84 -3.88
CA LEU A 386 -12.28 -25.58 -3.85
C LEU A 386 -11.95 -24.33 -4.67
N ILE A 387 -12.44 -24.26 -5.91
CA ILE A 387 -12.24 -23.12 -6.81
C ILE A 387 -12.71 -21.82 -6.17
N ASP A 388 -13.94 -21.81 -5.63
CA ASP A 388 -14.53 -20.63 -5.01
C ASP A 388 -13.71 -20.17 -3.80
N TYR A 389 -13.19 -21.10 -3.01
CA TYR A 389 -12.33 -20.79 -1.87
C TYR A 389 -10.98 -20.22 -2.32
N VAL A 390 -10.29 -20.88 -3.27
CA VAL A 390 -8.97 -20.45 -3.76
C VAL A 390 -9.05 -19.09 -4.44
N ASN A 391 -10.08 -18.85 -5.26
CA ASN A 391 -10.29 -17.55 -5.91
C ASN A 391 -10.63 -16.43 -4.91
N ALA A 392 -11.08 -16.77 -3.70
CA ALA A 392 -11.30 -15.81 -2.62
C ALA A 392 -10.03 -15.55 -1.77
N CYS A 393 -8.96 -16.31 -1.96
CA CYS A 393 -7.70 -16.11 -1.25
C CYS A 393 -6.94 -14.88 -1.80
N GLU A 394 -7.01 -13.76 -1.10
CA GLU A 394 -6.46 -12.46 -1.56
C GLU A 394 -4.94 -12.40 -1.71
N ASN A 395 -4.20 -13.32 -1.07
CA ASN A 395 -2.73 -13.30 -1.03
C ASN A 395 -2.09 -14.60 -1.56
N ALA A 396 -2.88 -15.45 -2.25
CA ALA A 396 -2.36 -16.71 -2.78
C ALA A 396 -1.17 -16.49 -3.71
N ASP A 397 -0.20 -17.40 -3.67
CA ASP A 397 0.98 -17.34 -4.53
C ASP A 397 0.56 -17.54 -6.00
N PRO A 398 0.75 -16.54 -6.88
CA PRO A 398 0.29 -16.60 -8.27
C PRO A 398 0.94 -17.73 -9.07
N ASP A 399 2.18 -18.11 -8.77
CA ASP A 399 2.85 -19.21 -9.49
C ASP A 399 2.26 -20.56 -9.10
N VAL A 400 1.92 -20.71 -7.82
CA VAL A 400 1.27 -21.92 -7.33
C VAL A 400 -0.15 -22.00 -7.87
N VAL A 401 -0.93 -20.91 -7.84
CA VAL A 401 -2.28 -20.89 -8.43
C VAL A 401 -2.24 -21.15 -9.93
N ALA A 402 -1.28 -20.57 -10.65
CA ALA A 402 -1.09 -20.86 -12.07
C ALA A 402 -0.70 -22.32 -12.32
N LEU A 403 0.02 -22.97 -11.40
CA LEU A 403 0.31 -24.40 -11.52
C LEU A 403 -0.98 -25.22 -11.39
N TYR A 404 -1.84 -24.90 -10.42
CA TYR A 404 -3.18 -25.51 -10.31
C TYR A 404 -4.05 -25.23 -11.54
N SER A 405 -3.95 -24.04 -12.15
CA SER A 405 -4.69 -23.69 -13.38
C SER A 405 -4.27 -24.55 -14.59
N LYS A 406 -3.10 -25.20 -14.52
CA LYS A 406 -2.60 -26.12 -15.55
C LYS A 406 -2.80 -27.60 -15.19
N MET A 407 -3.46 -27.93 -14.08
CA MET A 407 -3.58 -29.32 -13.61
C MET A 407 -4.16 -30.26 -14.66
N GLY A 408 -5.21 -29.84 -15.37
CA GLY A 408 -5.83 -30.61 -16.44
C GLY A 408 -4.93 -30.80 -17.67
N ALA A 409 -4.09 -29.80 -17.99
CA ALA A 409 -3.12 -29.89 -19.07
C ALA A 409 -1.94 -30.82 -18.72
N MET A 410 -1.60 -30.93 -17.44
CA MET A 410 -0.56 -31.83 -16.94
C MET A 410 -1.03 -33.28 -16.78
N GLU A 411 -2.34 -33.53 -16.75
CA GLU A 411 -2.93 -34.86 -16.55
C GLU A 411 -2.34 -35.87 -17.54
N ASN A 412 -1.76 -36.95 -17.00
CA ASN A 412 -1.18 -37.99 -17.83
C ASN A 412 -1.41 -39.41 -17.30
N ILE A 413 -2.33 -39.62 -16.36
CA ILE A 413 -2.70 -40.94 -15.84
C ILE A 413 -3.69 -41.59 -16.81
N ARG A 414 -4.87 -40.99 -16.98
CA ARG A 414 -5.89 -41.50 -17.91
C ARG A 414 -5.42 -41.38 -19.36
N ALA A 415 -4.70 -40.33 -19.70
CA ALA A 415 -4.11 -40.17 -21.04
C ALA A 415 -3.18 -41.34 -21.43
N ASN A 416 -2.54 -41.99 -20.45
CA ASN A 416 -1.71 -43.20 -20.65
C ASN A 416 -2.47 -44.51 -20.43
N GLY A 417 -3.80 -44.48 -20.33
CA GLY A 417 -4.65 -45.66 -20.15
C GLY A 417 -4.61 -46.25 -18.73
N ILE A 418 -4.10 -45.51 -17.74
CA ILE A 418 -4.05 -45.96 -16.35
C ILE A 418 -5.39 -45.58 -15.68
N PRO A 419 -6.08 -46.51 -15.00
CA PRO A 419 -7.28 -46.22 -14.23
C PRO A 419 -7.03 -45.16 -13.14
N MET A 420 -7.91 -44.16 -13.07
CA MET A 420 -7.89 -43.09 -12.06
C MET A 420 -9.24 -42.97 -11.36
N LYS A 421 -9.21 -42.99 -10.02
CA LYS A 421 -10.37 -42.87 -9.13
C LYS A 421 -10.21 -41.71 -8.16
N VAL A 422 -11.32 -41.02 -7.87
CA VAL A 422 -11.42 -40.07 -6.76
C VAL A 422 -12.33 -40.66 -5.69
N SER A 423 -11.95 -40.54 -4.43
CA SER A 423 -12.78 -40.98 -3.31
C SER A 423 -12.70 -40.00 -2.14
N HIS A 424 -13.71 -40.07 -1.27
CA HIS A 424 -13.75 -39.30 -0.04
C HIS A 424 -13.84 -40.24 1.15
N GLY A 425 -12.76 -40.31 1.93
CA GLY A 425 -12.61 -41.24 3.04
C GLY A 425 -11.69 -40.68 4.12
N LYS A 426 -11.18 -41.55 4.99
CA LYS A 426 -10.10 -41.21 5.93
C LYS A 426 -8.76 -41.62 5.33
N GLY A 427 -7.69 -40.94 5.74
CA GLY A 427 -6.35 -41.18 5.21
C GLY A 427 -6.24 -40.62 3.80
N TYR A 428 -6.39 -39.29 3.71
CA TYR A 428 -6.17 -38.53 2.49
C TYR A 428 -4.77 -38.82 1.97
N ALA A 429 -4.68 -39.11 0.67
CA ALA A 429 -3.47 -39.59 0.01
C ALA A 429 -3.68 -39.66 -1.51
N VAL A 430 -2.58 -39.55 -2.25
CA VAL A 430 -2.45 -40.12 -3.60
C VAL A 430 -1.94 -41.57 -3.49
N ASN A 431 -2.85 -42.52 -3.60
CA ASN A 431 -2.55 -43.95 -3.60
C ASN A 431 -2.32 -44.48 -5.02
N TYR A 432 -1.50 -45.51 -5.14
CA TYR A 432 -1.25 -46.18 -6.41
C TYR A 432 -0.92 -47.65 -6.24
N ARG A 433 -1.23 -48.43 -7.27
CA ARG A 433 -0.77 -49.81 -7.45
C ARG A 433 0.14 -49.88 -8.67
N TYR A 434 1.11 -50.77 -8.63
CA TYR A 434 2.05 -50.96 -9.72
C TYR A 434 2.40 -52.43 -9.90
N TYR A 435 2.83 -52.77 -11.11
CA TYR A 435 3.33 -54.10 -11.44
C TYR A 435 4.80 -54.20 -11.06
N THR A 436 5.11 -55.00 -10.03
CA THR A 436 6.49 -55.17 -9.52
C THR A 436 7.50 -55.69 -10.55
N ARG A 437 7.03 -56.30 -11.65
CA ARG A 437 7.90 -56.84 -12.71
C ARG A 437 8.53 -55.76 -13.60
N ASN A 438 7.92 -54.58 -13.69
CA ASN A 438 8.33 -53.53 -14.64
C ASN A 438 8.05 -52.11 -14.12
N ASP A 439 7.68 -51.97 -12.85
CA ASP A 439 7.40 -50.72 -12.15
C ASP A 439 6.30 -49.84 -12.78
N GLN A 440 5.48 -50.41 -13.67
CA GLN A 440 4.41 -49.68 -14.34
C GLN A 440 3.20 -49.52 -13.42
N LEU A 441 2.63 -48.32 -13.43
CA LEU A 441 1.38 -48.01 -12.75
C LEU A 441 0.24 -48.88 -13.30
N ALA A 442 -0.51 -49.46 -12.38
CA ALA A 442 -1.69 -50.27 -12.66
C ALA A 442 -2.99 -49.52 -12.33
N GLU A 443 -2.97 -48.65 -11.32
CA GLU A 443 -4.14 -47.88 -10.84
C GLU A 443 -3.65 -46.72 -9.96
N VAL A 444 -4.33 -45.58 -10.02
CA VAL A 444 -4.13 -44.43 -9.12
C VAL A 444 -5.46 -44.05 -8.48
N GLU A 445 -5.44 -43.72 -7.19
CA GLU A 445 -6.59 -43.24 -6.43
C GLU A 445 -6.22 -41.98 -5.65
N LEU A 446 -6.95 -40.88 -5.90
CA LEU A 446 -6.90 -39.67 -5.10
C LEU A 446 -7.96 -39.74 -3.99
N ILE A 447 -7.53 -39.64 -2.74
CA ILE A 447 -8.43 -39.60 -1.59
C ILE A 447 -8.40 -38.19 -0.99
N ILE A 448 -9.48 -37.44 -1.13
CA ILE A 448 -9.59 -36.04 -0.68
C ILE A 448 -10.82 -35.83 0.21
N PRO A 449 -10.80 -34.85 1.15
CA PRO A 449 -11.97 -34.55 1.96
C PRO A 449 -13.14 -34.04 1.10
N LYS A 450 -14.36 -34.22 1.63
CA LYS A 450 -15.51 -33.46 1.14
C LYS A 450 -15.47 -32.08 1.76
N LEU A 451 -15.46 -31.04 0.94
CA LEU A 451 -15.54 -29.65 1.37
C LEU A 451 -16.97 -29.37 1.86
N ALA A 452 -17.12 -29.36 3.18
CA ALA A 452 -18.39 -29.16 3.87
C ALA A 452 -18.16 -28.73 5.31
N GLY A 453 -19.01 -27.81 5.79
CA GLY A 453 -18.90 -27.20 7.11
C GLY A 453 -18.83 -25.68 7.01
N ASP A 454 -18.70 -25.02 8.15
CA ASP A 454 -18.65 -23.55 8.24
C ASP A 454 -17.24 -23.00 7.97
N ASP A 455 -16.20 -23.80 8.22
CA ASP A 455 -14.80 -23.43 8.00
C ASP A 455 -14.12 -24.52 7.16
N LEU A 456 -13.89 -24.18 5.89
CA LEU A 456 -13.34 -25.10 4.91
C LEU A 456 -11.80 -25.13 4.93
N THR A 457 -11.15 -24.27 5.71
CA THR A 457 -9.71 -23.97 5.58
C THR A 457 -8.84 -25.22 5.63
N GLY A 458 -8.97 -26.04 6.67
CA GLY A 458 -8.20 -27.27 6.84
C GLY A 458 -8.53 -28.35 5.79
N GLN A 459 -9.78 -28.42 5.32
CA GLN A 459 -10.17 -29.34 4.24
C GLN A 459 -9.60 -28.88 2.89
N VAL A 460 -9.57 -27.57 2.62
CA VAL A 460 -8.96 -26.98 1.43
C VAL A 460 -7.44 -27.17 1.44
N VAL A 461 -6.76 -26.88 2.55
CA VAL A 461 -5.32 -27.15 2.70
C VAL A 461 -5.03 -28.62 2.41
N THR A 462 -5.82 -29.53 2.97
CA THR A 462 -5.66 -30.97 2.74
C THR A 462 -5.91 -31.32 1.27
N THR A 463 -6.94 -30.76 0.63
CA THR A 463 -7.25 -31.04 -0.79
C THR A 463 -6.12 -30.56 -1.69
N LEU A 464 -5.64 -29.33 -1.50
CA LEU A 464 -4.52 -28.76 -2.24
C LEU A 464 -3.25 -29.59 -2.03
N HIS A 465 -2.96 -30.01 -0.79
CA HIS A 465 -1.82 -30.87 -0.50
C HIS A 465 -1.86 -32.16 -1.34
N GLU A 466 -2.99 -32.88 -1.36
CA GLU A 466 -3.11 -34.10 -2.16
C GLU A 466 -3.09 -33.85 -3.68
N GLU A 467 -3.69 -32.75 -4.14
CA GLU A 467 -3.64 -32.35 -5.54
C GLU A 467 -2.22 -31.95 -5.98
N MET A 468 -1.42 -31.36 -5.09
CA MET A 468 0.00 -31.08 -5.34
C MET A 468 0.81 -32.37 -5.47
N HIS A 469 0.57 -33.38 -4.62
CA HIS A 469 1.14 -34.71 -4.84
C HIS A 469 0.76 -35.26 -6.22
N LEU A 470 -0.50 -35.10 -6.63
CA LEU A 470 -0.95 -35.58 -7.93
C LEU A 470 -0.24 -34.84 -9.09
N MET A 471 -0.05 -33.52 -8.99
CA MET A 471 0.70 -32.72 -9.97
C MET A 471 2.21 -33.02 -9.98
N ASP A 472 2.80 -33.27 -8.82
CA ASP A 472 4.18 -33.76 -8.68
C ASP A 472 4.35 -35.10 -9.40
N MET A 473 3.38 -36.00 -9.20
CA MET A 473 3.29 -37.26 -9.93
C MET A 473 3.21 -36.99 -11.44
N PHE A 474 2.29 -36.14 -11.93
CA PHE A 474 2.16 -35.83 -13.36
C PHE A 474 3.48 -35.35 -13.97
N ASN A 475 4.28 -34.59 -13.22
CA ASN A 475 5.52 -34.03 -13.72
C ASN A 475 6.70 -35.00 -13.70
N ARG A 476 6.52 -36.29 -13.37
CA ARG A 476 7.58 -37.31 -13.48
C ARG A 476 8.16 -37.43 -14.90
N SER A 477 9.37 -37.96 -14.98
CA SER A 477 10.07 -38.15 -16.26
C SER A 477 9.42 -39.23 -17.13
N ASP A 478 8.93 -40.30 -16.51
CA ASP A 478 8.24 -41.42 -17.16
C ASP A 478 6.81 -41.56 -16.59
N PRO A 479 5.78 -41.08 -17.31
CA PRO A 479 4.38 -41.18 -16.88
C PRO A 479 3.88 -42.62 -16.67
N ALA A 480 4.57 -43.64 -17.16
CA ALA A 480 4.14 -45.02 -16.92
C ALA A 480 4.60 -45.56 -15.57
N LYS A 481 5.63 -44.97 -14.92
CA LYS A 481 6.23 -45.51 -13.70
C LYS A 481 5.64 -44.94 -12.42
N TYR A 482 5.69 -45.74 -11.34
CA TYR A 482 5.23 -45.32 -10.01
C TYR A 482 6.26 -44.45 -9.25
N SER A 483 7.52 -44.49 -9.67
CA SER A 483 8.67 -43.84 -9.03
C SER A 483 9.17 -42.66 -9.85
N GLY A 484 10.14 -41.90 -9.30
CA GLY A 484 10.73 -40.74 -9.98
C GLY A 484 9.81 -39.52 -9.99
N TRP A 485 9.19 -39.22 -8.84
CA TRP A 485 8.40 -38.01 -8.64
C TRP A 485 9.25 -36.79 -8.96
N PHE A 486 8.62 -35.71 -9.43
CA PHE A 486 9.34 -34.55 -9.93
C PHE A 486 10.17 -33.88 -8.83
N SER A 487 9.55 -33.67 -7.67
CA SER A 487 10.18 -33.09 -6.47
C SER A 487 11.36 -33.92 -5.96
N SER A 488 11.20 -35.24 -5.86
CA SER A 488 12.25 -36.15 -5.38
C SER A 488 13.38 -36.36 -6.38
N SER A 489 13.15 -36.03 -7.65
CA SER A 489 14.18 -36.01 -8.70
C SER A 489 14.86 -34.64 -8.85
N HIS A 490 14.36 -33.60 -8.18
CA HIS A 490 14.89 -32.24 -8.28
C HIS A 490 16.12 -32.05 -7.38
N ALA A 491 17.31 -32.09 -7.99
CA ALA A 491 18.59 -32.16 -7.27
C ALA A 491 18.79 -31.08 -6.20
N LYS A 492 18.39 -29.82 -6.46
CA LYS A 492 18.51 -28.72 -5.49
C LYS A 492 17.61 -28.96 -4.28
N LEU A 493 16.35 -29.34 -4.49
CA LEU A 493 15.39 -29.58 -3.41
C LEU A 493 15.79 -30.81 -2.59
N SER A 494 16.12 -31.93 -3.25
CA SER A 494 16.52 -33.17 -2.57
C SER A 494 17.80 -33.03 -1.74
N SER A 495 18.64 -32.03 -2.04
CA SER A 495 19.88 -31.78 -1.29
C SER A 495 19.64 -31.36 0.17
N PHE A 496 18.54 -30.66 0.45
CA PHE A 496 18.17 -30.22 1.81
C PHE A 496 17.86 -31.38 2.75
N PHE A 497 17.47 -32.52 2.19
CA PHE A 497 17.02 -33.68 2.95
C PHE A 497 18.09 -34.77 3.14
N GLN A 498 19.30 -34.56 2.61
CA GLN A 498 20.43 -35.48 2.78
C GLN A 498 20.93 -35.54 4.22
N LYS A 499 20.68 -34.49 5.00
CA LYS A 499 20.96 -34.42 6.44
C LYS A 499 19.72 -33.96 7.17
N ALA A 500 19.48 -34.50 8.36
CA ALA A 500 18.42 -34.01 9.22
C ALA A 500 18.76 -32.61 9.74
N ASN A 501 17.77 -31.70 9.68
CA ASN A 501 17.81 -30.38 10.29
C ASN A 501 16.70 -30.29 11.34
N THR A 502 17.08 -30.13 12.60
CA THR A 502 16.16 -30.04 13.74
C THR A 502 15.94 -28.60 14.21
N ASP A 503 16.56 -27.63 13.56
CA ASP A 503 16.53 -26.24 13.98
C ASP A 503 15.19 -25.60 13.59
N ILE A 504 14.49 -25.05 14.58
CA ILE A 504 13.22 -24.34 14.45
C ILE A 504 13.41 -22.95 15.08
N ALA A 505 13.03 -21.90 14.37
CA ALA A 505 13.09 -20.54 14.92
C ALA A 505 12.09 -20.35 16.07
N ASP A 506 12.45 -19.55 17.08
CA ASP A 506 11.66 -19.33 18.30
C ASP A 506 10.21 -18.88 18.04
N ASP A 507 9.98 -18.08 17.00
CA ASP A 507 8.64 -17.61 16.61
C ASP A 507 7.77 -18.72 16.02
N ILE A 508 8.37 -19.66 15.29
CA ILE A 508 7.71 -20.86 14.74
C ILE A 508 7.49 -21.90 15.84
N ASP A 509 8.47 -22.12 16.72
CA ASP A 509 8.34 -23.04 17.85
C ASP A 509 7.22 -22.59 18.80
N SER A 510 7.15 -21.29 19.09
CA SER A 510 6.06 -20.68 19.86
C SER A 510 4.69 -20.86 19.20
N LEU A 511 4.63 -20.79 17.86
CA LEU A 511 3.41 -21.04 17.09
C LEU A 511 2.96 -22.50 17.22
N PHE A 512 3.87 -23.46 17.10
CA PHE A 512 3.58 -24.89 17.26
C PHE A 512 3.10 -25.22 18.67
N GLU A 513 3.74 -24.65 19.71
CA GLU A 513 3.26 -24.81 21.08
C GLU A 513 1.84 -24.26 21.29
N ALA A 514 1.54 -23.08 20.75
CA ALA A 514 0.22 -22.47 20.85
C ALA A 514 -0.83 -23.33 20.14
N PHE A 515 -0.49 -23.85 18.96
CA PHE A 515 -1.33 -24.73 18.18
C PHE A 515 -1.62 -26.06 18.90
N ASP A 516 -0.62 -26.70 19.49
CA ASP A 516 -0.82 -27.93 20.25
C ASP A 516 -1.67 -27.70 21.52
N LYS A 517 -1.48 -26.56 22.22
CA LYS A 517 -2.33 -26.16 23.35
C LYS A 517 -3.79 -26.00 22.92
N GLU A 518 -4.03 -25.36 21.78
CA GLU A 518 -5.39 -25.18 21.25
C GLU A 518 -6.03 -26.51 20.81
N CYS A 519 -5.27 -27.37 20.12
CA CYS A 519 -5.74 -28.71 19.76
C CYS A 519 -6.06 -29.57 20.99
N LYS A 520 -5.27 -29.46 22.07
CA LYS A 520 -5.54 -30.11 23.36
C LYS A 520 -6.83 -29.60 24.00
N ARG A 521 -7.09 -28.29 23.95
CA ARG A 521 -8.33 -27.68 24.44
C ARG A 521 -9.55 -28.23 23.68
N ILE A 522 -9.53 -28.16 22.35
CA ILE A 522 -10.56 -28.71 21.44
C ILE A 522 -10.82 -30.19 21.75
N THR A 523 -9.74 -30.97 21.86
CA THR A 523 -9.82 -32.41 22.16
C THR A 523 -10.46 -32.67 23.52
N ALA A 524 -10.15 -31.86 24.54
CA ALA A 524 -10.70 -32.02 25.88
C ALA A 524 -12.21 -31.73 25.91
N GLU A 525 -12.66 -30.69 25.20
CA GLU A 525 -14.06 -30.28 25.10
C GLU A 525 -14.90 -31.36 24.41
N ILE A 526 -14.50 -31.78 23.22
CA ILE A 526 -15.24 -32.80 22.45
C ILE A 526 -15.26 -34.15 23.20
N ASN A 527 -14.16 -34.52 23.88
CA ASN A 527 -14.15 -35.72 24.72
C ASN A 527 -15.07 -35.59 25.95
N ALA A 528 -15.29 -34.39 26.49
CA ALA A 528 -16.26 -34.19 27.56
C ALA A 528 -17.69 -34.42 27.06
N GLU A 529 -18.03 -33.90 25.89
CA GLU A 529 -19.33 -34.15 25.23
C GLU A 529 -19.52 -35.63 24.91
N LEU A 530 -18.50 -36.28 24.36
CA LEU A 530 -18.51 -37.72 24.08
C LEU A 530 -18.74 -38.54 25.35
N ARG A 531 -18.09 -38.19 26.47
CA ARG A 531 -18.31 -38.87 27.77
C ARG A 531 -19.76 -38.74 28.22
N THR A 532 -20.35 -37.55 28.11
CA THR A 532 -21.77 -37.33 28.45
C THR A 532 -22.69 -38.16 27.56
N ALA A 533 -22.50 -38.12 26.24
CA ALA A 533 -23.34 -38.86 25.29
C ALA A 533 -23.21 -40.38 25.46
N THR A 534 -22.00 -40.88 25.68
CA THR A 534 -21.76 -42.32 25.90
C THR A 534 -22.28 -42.79 27.25
N SER A 535 -22.23 -41.97 28.31
CA SER A 535 -22.88 -42.28 29.59
C SER A 535 -24.40 -42.42 29.42
N ALA A 536 -25.05 -41.44 28.77
CA ALA A 536 -26.49 -41.49 28.53
C ALA A 536 -26.91 -42.70 27.67
N LEU A 537 -26.09 -43.06 26.68
CA LEU A 537 -26.31 -44.26 25.88
C LEU A 537 -26.13 -45.55 26.68
N THR A 538 -25.18 -45.56 27.63
CA THR A 538 -24.93 -46.68 28.55
C THR A 538 -26.10 -46.87 29.50
N ASP A 539 -26.67 -45.78 30.04
CA ASP A 539 -27.85 -45.83 30.90
C ASP A 539 -29.06 -46.41 30.16
N GLN A 540 -29.28 -46.05 28.89
CA GLN A 540 -30.36 -46.63 28.07
C GLN A 540 -30.20 -48.15 27.87
N TYR A 541 -28.97 -48.62 27.71
CA TYR A 541 -28.68 -50.04 27.59
C TYR A 541 -28.98 -50.79 28.90
N TYR A 542 -28.53 -50.28 30.04
CA TYR A 542 -28.81 -50.91 31.35
C TYR A 542 -30.29 -50.82 31.76
N ALA A 543 -31.00 -49.78 31.32
CA ALA A 543 -32.45 -49.67 31.45
C ALA A 543 -33.23 -50.62 30.52
N ARG A 544 -32.52 -51.39 29.65
CA ARG A 544 -33.09 -52.30 28.63
C ARG A 544 -33.97 -51.60 27.58
N SER A 545 -33.78 -50.30 27.39
CA SER A 545 -34.49 -49.51 26.36
C SER A 545 -33.97 -49.78 24.96
N ILE A 546 -32.73 -50.26 24.83
CA ILE A 546 -32.08 -50.62 23.56
C ILE A 546 -31.36 -51.97 23.67
N SER A 547 -31.16 -52.64 22.53
CA SER A 547 -30.39 -53.89 22.47
C SER A 547 -28.88 -53.62 22.61
N TYR A 548 -28.10 -54.64 23.00
CA TYR A 548 -26.64 -54.54 23.00
C TYR A 548 -26.05 -54.22 21.61
N SER A 549 -26.66 -54.78 20.55
CA SER A 549 -26.24 -54.52 19.17
C SER A 549 -26.40 -53.04 18.81
N ASP A 550 -27.54 -52.45 19.17
CA ASP A 550 -27.82 -51.04 18.91
C ASP A 550 -26.94 -50.13 19.75
N TYR A 551 -26.72 -50.47 21.03
CA TYR A 551 -25.76 -49.80 21.90
C TYR A 551 -24.37 -49.78 21.27
N LYS A 552 -23.82 -50.94 20.88
CA LYS A 552 -22.48 -51.04 20.31
C LYS A 552 -22.34 -50.23 19.02
N LYS A 553 -23.37 -50.26 18.17
CA LYS A 553 -23.40 -49.49 16.92
C LYS A 553 -23.41 -47.98 17.19
N ALA A 554 -24.27 -47.51 18.10
CA ALA A 554 -24.36 -46.10 18.47
C ALA A 554 -23.09 -45.61 19.19
N PHE A 555 -22.51 -46.41 20.09
CA PHE A 555 -21.29 -46.07 20.81
C PHE A 555 -20.11 -45.89 19.87
N ASN A 556 -19.92 -46.83 18.93
CA ASN A 556 -18.87 -46.72 17.91
C ASN A 556 -19.11 -45.52 16.97
N LYS A 557 -20.37 -45.22 16.65
CA LYS A 557 -20.73 -44.05 15.87
C LYS A 557 -20.34 -42.76 16.59
N LEU A 558 -20.69 -42.60 17.87
CA LEU A 558 -20.33 -41.43 18.68
C LEU A 558 -18.82 -41.24 18.77
N LYS A 559 -18.06 -42.30 19.05
CA LYS A 559 -16.58 -42.24 19.08
C LYS A 559 -15.99 -41.78 17.75
N ARG A 560 -16.54 -42.30 16.65
CA ARG A 560 -16.10 -41.95 15.30
C ARG A 560 -16.39 -40.48 14.99
N GLU A 561 -17.59 -40.00 15.31
CA GLU A 561 -18.01 -38.61 15.10
C GLU A 561 -17.18 -37.63 15.94
N ALA A 562 -16.94 -37.95 17.21
CA ALA A 562 -16.06 -37.15 18.06
C ALA A 562 -14.63 -37.06 17.51
N SER A 563 -14.06 -38.18 17.03
CA SER A 563 -12.74 -38.18 16.40
C SER A 563 -12.70 -37.36 15.10
N GLU A 564 -13.77 -37.39 14.31
CA GLU A 564 -13.89 -36.59 13.07
C GLU A 564 -14.03 -35.10 13.38
N GLN A 565 -14.78 -34.74 14.42
CA GLN A 565 -14.89 -33.36 14.89
C GLN A 565 -13.58 -32.82 15.45
N ILE A 566 -12.84 -33.63 16.21
CA ILE A 566 -11.52 -33.25 16.72
C ILE A 566 -10.57 -32.95 15.56
N ASP A 567 -10.47 -33.86 14.58
CA ASP A 567 -9.60 -33.66 13.41
C ASP A 567 -10.01 -32.41 12.62
N TYR A 568 -11.31 -32.24 12.34
CA TYR A 568 -11.83 -31.06 11.64
C TYR A 568 -11.50 -29.76 12.37
N GLN A 569 -11.80 -29.66 13.67
CA GLN A 569 -11.55 -28.43 14.43
C GLN A 569 -10.05 -28.17 14.64
N CYS A 570 -9.22 -29.20 14.87
CA CYS A 570 -7.78 -29.03 14.99
C CYS A 570 -7.15 -28.55 13.68
N ARG A 571 -7.56 -29.11 12.53
CA ARG A 571 -7.06 -28.68 11.21
C ARG A 571 -7.47 -27.24 10.85
N ASN A 572 -8.55 -26.74 11.43
CA ASN A 572 -9.04 -25.36 11.26
C ASN A 572 -8.53 -24.40 12.34
N ALA A 573 -7.96 -24.91 13.44
CA ALA A 573 -7.54 -24.08 14.56
C ALA A 573 -6.51 -23.04 14.12
N MET A 574 -6.62 -21.84 14.69
CA MET A 574 -5.71 -20.72 14.42
C MET A 574 -5.59 -20.36 12.92
N GLY A 575 -6.70 -20.45 12.19
CA GLY A 575 -6.76 -20.16 10.76
C GLY A 575 -6.24 -21.28 9.87
N GLY A 576 -6.09 -22.50 10.40
CA GLY A 576 -5.69 -23.70 9.67
C GLY A 576 -4.26 -23.68 9.08
N GLY A 577 -3.84 -24.79 8.48
CA GLY A 577 -2.54 -24.89 7.80
C GLY A 577 -1.29 -25.05 8.70
N ILE A 578 -1.36 -24.77 10.00
CA ILE A 578 -0.19 -24.95 10.90
C ILE A 578 0.31 -26.40 10.90
N SER A 579 -0.60 -27.38 10.79
CA SER A 579 -0.25 -28.80 10.64
C SER A 579 0.61 -29.12 9.41
N SER A 580 0.43 -28.39 8.30
CA SER A 580 1.27 -28.52 7.11
C SER A 580 2.66 -27.91 7.32
N LEU A 581 2.76 -26.82 8.08
CA LEU A 581 4.06 -26.24 8.43
C LEU A 581 4.83 -27.17 9.38
N GLU A 582 4.16 -27.72 10.39
CA GLU A 582 4.72 -28.74 11.28
C GLU A 582 5.31 -29.93 10.51
N ASP A 583 4.61 -30.40 9.47
CA ASP A 583 5.05 -31.53 8.66
C ASP A 583 6.27 -31.20 7.77
N ILE A 584 6.39 -29.96 7.28
CA ILE A 584 7.64 -29.49 6.62
C ILE A 584 8.83 -29.61 7.58
N TYR A 585 8.66 -29.17 8.84
CA TYR A 585 9.72 -29.30 9.85
C TYR A 585 9.97 -30.75 10.26
N ASP A 586 8.94 -31.60 10.28
CA ASP A 586 9.13 -33.03 10.48
C ASP A 586 9.95 -33.65 9.34
N ALA A 587 9.63 -33.34 8.08
CA ALA A 587 10.38 -33.78 6.91
C ALA A 587 11.85 -33.34 6.94
N LEU A 588 12.11 -32.08 7.29
CA LEU A 588 13.47 -31.54 7.45
C LEU A 588 14.25 -32.26 8.55
N SER A 589 13.59 -32.56 9.68
CA SER A 589 14.20 -33.29 10.80
C SER A 589 14.36 -34.79 10.53
N GLY A 590 13.87 -35.28 9.39
CA GLY A 590 13.82 -36.68 9.06
C GLY A 590 12.88 -37.50 9.94
N GLY A 591 11.83 -36.86 10.46
CA GLY A 591 10.82 -37.46 11.32
C GLY A 591 11.09 -37.38 12.82
N SER A 592 12.23 -36.81 13.22
CA SER A 592 12.64 -36.78 14.63
C SER A 592 11.89 -35.72 15.44
N ALA A 593 11.43 -34.63 14.81
CA ALA A 593 10.61 -33.60 15.46
C ALA A 593 9.27 -34.20 15.91
N ARG A 594 8.62 -35.02 15.08
CA ARG A 594 7.38 -35.70 15.44
C ARG A 594 7.60 -36.75 16.52
N ASP A 595 8.65 -37.56 16.39
CA ASP A 595 8.98 -38.61 17.36
C ASP A 595 9.31 -38.03 18.75
N ALA A 596 9.94 -36.85 18.79
CA ALA A 596 10.23 -36.11 20.02
C ALA A 596 9.02 -35.34 20.58
N GLY A 597 7.93 -35.23 19.82
CA GLY A 597 6.74 -34.46 20.20
C GLY A 597 6.92 -32.95 20.11
N LEU A 598 7.92 -32.46 19.36
CA LEU A 598 8.10 -31.04 19.06
C LEU A 598 7.01 -30.53 18.10
N VAL A 599 6.54 -31.39 17.21
CA VAL A 599 5.41 -31.10 16.31
C VAL A 599 4.26 -32.09 16.52
N ARG A 600 3.03 -31.59 16.38
CA ARG A 600 1.80 -32.37 16.54
C ARG A 600 1.42 -33.15 15.28
N TYR A 601 1.67 -32.60 14.10
CA TYR A 601 1.42 -33.26 12.82
C TYR A 601 2.75 -33.59 12.13
N GLY A 602 2.76 -34.70 11.39
CA GLY A 602 3.96 -35.27 10.81
C GLY A 602 3.88 -36.80 10.69
N HIS A 603 4.79 -37.37 9.91
CA HIS A 603 4.82 -38.79 9.58
C HIS A 603 5.85 -39.59 10.38
N GLY A 604 6.80 -38.92 11.06
CA GLY A 604 7.79 -39.53 11.93
C GLY A 604 8.92 -40.28 11.20
N SER A 605 9.92 -40.73 11.96
CA SER A 605 11.19 -41.22 11.37
C SER A 605 11.05 -42.47 10.50
N LYS A 606 10.02 -43.29 10.77
CA LYS A 606 9.76 -44.50 9.97
C LYS A 606 9.38 -44.15 8.53
N TYR A 607 8.57 -43.10 8.33
CA TYR A 607 8.13 -42.66 7.01
C TYR A 607 9.25 -41.88 6.31
N TYR A 608 9.81 -40.89 7.01
CA TYR A 608 10.88 -40.04 6.49
C TYR A 608 12.26 -40.69 6.43
N ARG A 609 12.36 -42.01 6.59
CA ARG A 609 13.58 -42.75 6.23
C ARG A 609 13.86 -42.67 4.72
N ASP A 610 12.81 -42.55 3.92
CA ASP A 610 12.92 -42.29 2.49
C ASP A 610 13.12 -40.79 2.25
N ILE A 611 14.26 -40.43 1.65
CA ILE A 611 14.61 -39.02 1.35
C ILE A 611 13.68 -38.46 0.28
N GLY A 612 13.21 -39.27 -0.67
CA GLY A 612 12.28 -38.84 -1.70
C GLY A 612 10.95 -38.37 -1.09
N LYS A 613 10.46 -39.10 -0.08
CA LYS A 613 9.25 -38.72 0.67
C LYS A 613 9.37 -37.38 1.37
N ARG A 614 10.56 -37.00 1.85
CA ARG A 614 10.75 -35.68 2.46
C ARG A 614 10.53 -34.55 1.44
N ALA A 615 11.04 -34.71 0.22
CA ALA A 615 10.85 -33.72 -0.85
C ALA A 615 9.39 -33.66 -1.33
N GLU A 616 8.75 -34.83 -1.50
CA GLU A 616 7.35 -34.95 -1.92
C GLU A 616 6.40 -34.25 -0.93
N GLU A 617 6.50 -34.57 0.36
CA GLU A 617 5.65 -33.96 1.40
C GLU A 617 5.94 -32.47 1.59
N THR A 618 7.21 -32.06 1.48
CA THR A 618 7.56 -30.64 1.62
C THR A 618 6.99 -29.81 0.47
N LEU A 619 7.05 -30.30 -0.77
CA LEU A 619 6.44 -29.62 -1.91
C LEU A 619 4.91 -29.54 -1.76
N ALA A 620 4.27 -30.63 -1.35
CA ALA A 620 2.82 -30.69 -1.17
C ALA A 620 2.32 -29.70 -0.11
N ASN A 621 2.96 -29.70 1.06
CA ASN A 621 2.66 -28.77 2.14
C ASN A 621 2.98 -27.32 1.75
N TYR A 622 4.11 -27.07 1.09
CA TYR A 622 4.45 -25.74 0.57
C TYR A 622 3.38 -25.24 -0.41
N GLY A 623 2.99 -26.05 -1.39
CA GLY A 623 1.98 -25.70 -2.37
C GLY A 623 0.63 -25.35 -1.76
N ALA A 624 0.17 -26.12 -0.78
CA ALA A 624 -1.08 -25.84 -0.08
C ALA A 624 -1.01 -24.54 0.74
N LEU A 625 0.07 -24.34 1.49
CA LEU A 625 0.28 -23.15 2.32
C LEU A 625 0.47 -21.88 1.49
N SER A 626 1.15 -21.97 0.35
CA SER A 626 1.33 -20.84 -0.56
C SER A 626 0.01 -20.29 -1.11
N VAL A 627 -1.06 -21.08 -1.13
CA VAL A 627 -2.41 -20.61 -1.49
C VAL A 627 -3.16 -20.08 -0.28
N VAL A 628 -3.24 -20.88 0.80
CA VAL A 628 -4.19 -20.64 1.90
C VAL A 628 -3.59 -19.84 3.06
N ARG A 629 -2.30 -20.01 3.34
CA ARG A 629 -1.56 -19.38 4.45
C ARG A 629 -0.18 -18.83 4.03
N PRO A 630 -0.13 -17.84 3.12
CA PRO A 630 1.13 -17.21 2.70
C PRO A 630 1.93 -16.59 3.85
N ASP A 631 1.27 -16.22 4.94
CA ASP A 631 1.91 -15.75 6.17
C ASP A 631 2.79 -16.82 6.83
N LEU A 632 2.39 -18.10 6.78
CA LEU A 632 3.20 -19.22 7.26
C LEU A 632 4.40 -19.50 6.33
N ILE A 633 4.23 -19.27 5.03
CA ILE A 633 5.34 -19.32 4.07
C ILE A 633 6.34 -18.21 4.32
N GLU A 634 5.91 -17.01 4.71
CA GLU A 634 6.84 -15.93 5.05
C GLU A 634 7.65 -16.24 6.33
N MET A 635 7.02 -16.89 7.33
CA MET A 635 7.74 -17.42 8.50
C MET A 635 8.79 -18.46 8.07
N LEU A 636 8.40 -19.42 7.22
CA LEU A 636 9.32 -20.42 6.67
C LEU A 636 10.45 -19.76 5.84
N ARG A 637 10.16 -18.72 5.06
CA ARG A 637 11.15 -18.00 4.24
C ARG A 637 12.17 -17.27 5.11
N LYS A 638 11.71 -16.69 6.21
CA LYS A 638 12.59 -16.01 7.18
C LYS A 638 13.55 -17.00 7.86
N ASP A 639 13.08 -18.19 8.21
CA ASP A 639 13.91 -19.22 8.88
C ASP A 639 14.77 -20.03 7.89
N LYS A 640 14.17 -20.49 6.78
CA LYS A 640 14.78 -21.38 5.77
C LYS A 640 14.72 -20.76 4.35
N PRO A 641 15.36 -19.61 4.11
CA PRO A 641 15.23 -18.89 2.83
C PRO A 641 15.66 -19.72 1.61
N GLU A 642 16.74 -20.50 1.74
CA GLU A 642 17.28 -21.32 0.65
C GLU A 642 16.35 -22.50 0.29
N LEU A 643 15.63 -23.05 1.27
CA LEU A 643 14.64 -24.11 1.04
C LEU A 643 13.45 -23.56 0.26
N VAL A 644 12.93 -22.40 0.68
CA VAL A 644 11.82 -21.73 -0.01
C VAL A 644 12.22 -21.37 -1.44
N GLU A 645 13.44 -20.88 -1.66
CA GLU A 645 13.95 -20.62 -3.01
C GLU A 645 13.97 -21.89 -3.88
N ALA A 646 14.41 -23.03 -3.31
CA ALA A 646 14.41 -24.30 -4.03
C ALA A 646 13.00 -24.80 -4.35
N LEU A 647 12.02 -24.56 -3.48
CA LEU A 647 10.61 -24.88 -3.71
C LEU A 647 9.99 -23.99 -4.80
N GLU A 648 10.29 -22.70 -4.79
CA GLU A 648 9.87 -21.77 -5.86
C GLU A 648 10.44 -22.20 -7.23
N GLU A 649 11.71 -22.62 -7.27
CA GLU A 649 12.34 -23.14 -8.49
C GLU A 649 11.65 -24.40 -9.00
N VAL A 650 11.27 -25.33 -8.11
CA VAL A 650 10.50 -26.54 -8.47
C VAL A 650 9.16 -26.17 -9.08
N ILE A 651 8.41 -25.25 -8.48
CA ILE A 651 7.12 -24.77 -9.01
C ILE A 651 7.30 -24.17 -10.41
N GLN A 652 8.33 -23.35 -10.60
CA GLN A 652 8.66 -22.75 -11.90
C GLN A 652 9.01 -23.79 -12.96
N ASP A 653 9.76 -24.83 -12.61
CA ASP A 653 10.11 -25.88 -13.55
C ASP A 653 8.91 -26.79 -13.90
N MET A 654 7.99 -27.03 -12.95
CA MET A 654 6.71 -27.68 -13.24
C MET A 654 5.87 -26.85 -14.22
N LEU A 655 5.78 -25.54 -14.01
CA LEU A 655 5.08 -24.62 -14.90
C LEU A 655 5.64 -24.63 -16.33
N LYS A 656 6.97 -24.53 -16.48
CA LYS A 656 7.64 -24.62 -17.79
C LYS A 656 7.32 -25.94 -18.50
N LYS A 657 7.31 -27.04 -17.76
CA LYS A 657 6.97 -28.36 -18.30
C LYS A 657 5.51 -28.45 -18.75
N ALA A 658 4.60 -27.71 -18.11
CA ALA A 658 3.21 -27.58 -18.48
C ALA A 658 2.94 -26.60 -19.65
N GLY A 659 3.99 -26.02 -20.25
CA GLY A 659 3.88 -25.05 -21.34
C GLY A 659 3.62 -23.60 -20.87
N GLY A 660 4.01 -23.29 -19.64
CA GLY A 660 3.93 -21.95 -19.04
C GLY A 660 5.20 -21.13 -19.16
#